data_AF-A0A1Q7WTD0-F1
#
_entry.id   AF-A0A1Q7WTD0-F1
#
_cell.length_a   1.000
_cell.length_b   1.000
_cell.length_c   1.000
_cell.angle_alpha   90.00
_cell.angle_beta   90.00
_cell.angle_gamma   90.00
#
_symmetry.space_group_name_H-M   'P 1'
#
loop_
_entity.id
_entity.type
_entity.pdbx_description
1 polymer ?
#
loop_
_entity_poly.entity_id
_entity_poly.type
_entity_poly.pdbx_seq_one_letter_code
_entity_poly.pdbx_strand_id
1 'polypeptide(L)'
;MKLRSIYPFILVPFIGIVIIATVLWSVVSTFTHATPVPGRVPIPSTIGKYTSNSKMLARTAANQPLSLAIGLNLRNQADLASYIKQITTPQSPLYHHYLNAATFAALYAPLPSSEAPVIDYLRSEGFTITATYPDHLLVDAYGTVAQAEQAFQVQINNYQAKSGQYFFANAASPSLPVSVAPFVASVAGLDSLLQYHHKPHTNDKGKAHPALAASNASPNAISCPQQGAATIPTSYTPSQIATAYDFTKIYDSGSLGEGQTVGLLELDGYSPNDIALYASCFGGKNTQIQTIPIDGYNGAAGANAAEVELDMEMVLGLAPRLATLRVYEASISSLAAYNDAWARIVNDGTPVVSTSWVFCEQGAGVANESQQENIFFQAAAAQGQTILAASGDLGATGCYNPQTGANTSPSVDDPASQPYVTGVGGTTLRINADNSYQSEQVWNDRAIKNGASGGGVSKVWYQPSWQRGPGVANAYSTGYREVPDVSINADPQTGYDVYCSVGGCRGDGWIVLGGTSAAAPVWAAMVALANETASKAHGYNLGFLNPSLYAISHGMAGTSYANSFHDIVPVQGGVNNNDYIGNNGTYPDTSMYDLATGLGSFHALNLTQSLITLSLGGPTRTTATSTTWYFAEGYIGGNFQEFLTLENPDTKQAAQVQVKYLFATGQGPVIVHAVPSQSRATVSVNDELHNPPTGPGRAVSMIVTSLNGVGIVAERPMYFSFNGINSGTDALGSTKLGQHFYFADVEAQRNYSSFITMFNPPGG
;
A
#
# COMPACT_ATOMS: atom_id res chain seq x y z
N MET A 1 41.42 5.95 -86.51
CA MET A 1 41.69 5.02 -85.38
C MET A 1 42.20 5.84 -84.21
N LYS A 2 41.63 5.63 -83.02
CA LYS A 2 41.57 6.55 -81.87
C LYS A 2 42.95 6.90 -81.26
N LEU A 3 43.14 8.19 -80.93
CA LEU A 3 44.13 8.69 -79.97
C LEU A 3 43.73 8.28 -78.54
N ARG A 4 44.69 7.92 -77.69
CA ARG A 4 44.55 7.96 -76.22
C ARG A 4 45.77 8.62 -75.56
N SER A 5 45.44 9.70 -74.85
CA SER A 5 46.15 10.48 -73.82
C SER A 5 46.80 9.57 -72.77
N ILE A 6 48.05 9.77 -72.34
CA ILE A 6 48.65 10.89 -71.58
C ILE A 6 48.13 10.95 -70.13
N TYR A 7 48.98 10.41 -69.23
CA TYR A 7 49.54 11.05 -68.02
C TYR A 7 48.66 11.19 -66.73
N PRO A 8 49.26 11.40 -65.54
CA PRO A 8 49.49 10.33 -64.55
C PRO A 8 49.47 10.84 -63.07
N PHE A 9 50.18 10.15 -62.16
CA PHE A 9 50.82 10.70 -60.94
C PHE A 9 49.97 11.69 -60.10
N ILE A 10 49.26 11.21 -59.06
CA ILE A 10 48.97 11.84 -57.74
C ILE A 10 47.94 10.95 -56.96
N LEU A 11 48.11 9.63 -56.91
CA LEU A 11 47.08 8.77 -56.25
C LEU A 11 47.59 7.70 -55.29
N VAL A 12 48.84 7.81 -54.84
CA VAL A 12 49.41 6.86 -53.88
C VAL A 12 49.71 7.45 -52.50
N PRO A 13 50.01 8.77 -52.30
CA PRO A 13 50.17 9.30 -50.93
C PRO A 13 48.87 9.79 -50.27
N PHE A 14 47.78 9.99 -51.02
CA PHE A 14 46.52 10.53 -50.46
C PHE A 14 45.64 9.46 -49.78
N ILE A 15 45.78 8.18 -50.17
CA ILE A 15 44.98 7.09 -49.59
C ILE A 15 45.51 6.68 -48.20
N GLY A 16 46.82 6.84 -47.95
CA GLY A 16 47.43 6.55 -46.64
C GLY A 16 47.04 7.55 -45.54
N ILE A 17 46.89 8.83 -45.86
CA ILE A 17 46.56 9.88 -44.88
C ILE A 17 45.05 9.89 -44.56
N VAL A 18 44.19 9.55 -45.52
CA VAL A 18 42.73 9.44 -45.29
C VAL A 18 42.38 8.20 -44.46
N ILE A 19 43.13 7.10 -44.58
CA ILE A 19 42.91 5.88 -43.77
C ILE A 19 43.39 6.07 -42.33
N ILE A 20 44.48 6.81 -42.09
CA ILE A 20 44.94 7.11 -40.71
C ILE A 20 44.02 8.14 -40.03
N ALA A 21 43.48 9.14 -40.76
CA ALA A 21 42.53 10.10 -40.20
C ALA A 21 41.12 9.49 -39.94
N THR A 22 40.67 8.54 -40.77
CA THR A 22 39.38 7.84 -40.53
C THR A 22 39.48 6.76 -39.46
N VAL A 23 40.64 6.11 -39.29
CA VAL A 23 40.88 5.19 -38.16
C VAL A 23 41.09 5.95 -36.85
N LEU A 24 41.66 7.16 -36.85
CA LEU A 24 41.68 8.00 -35.64
C LEU A 24 40.32 8.65 -35.31
N TRP A 25 39.42 8.87 -36.27
CA TRP A 25 38.08 9.40 -36.00
C TRP A 25 37.05 8.33 -35.60
N SER A 26 37.25 7.09 -36.04
CA SER A 26 36.45 5.92 -35.63
C SER A 26 36.88 5.29 -34.30
N VAL A 27 38.04 5.69 -33.76
CA VAL A 27 38.48 5.30 -32.39
C VAL A 27 38.10 6.36 -31.33
N VAL A 28 37.72 7.58 -31.74
CA VAL A 28 37.21 8.64 -30.83
C VAL A 28 35.67 8.71 -30.78
N SER A 29 34.98 7.80 -31.46
CA SER A 29 33.52 7.60 -31.36
C SER A 29 33.14 6.26 -30.73
N THR A 30 34.07 5.69 -29.95
CA THR A 30 33.68 4.69 -28.95
C THR A 30 32.77 5.39 -27.95
N PHE A 31 31.59 4.81 -27.73
CA PHE A 31 30.72 5.16 -26.63
C PHE A 31 31.59 5.43 -25.40
N THR A 32 31.60 6.68 -24.93
CA THR A 32 31.89 6.95 -23.53
C THR A 32 30.76 6.31 -22.75
N HIS A 33 30.83 4.99 -22.56
CA HIS A 33 30.43 4.43 -21.29
C HIS A 33 31.20 5.25 -20.27
N ALA A 34 30.47 6.07 -19.50
CA ALA A 34 31.04 6.72 -18.34
C ALA A 34 31.79 5.62 -17.59
N THR A 35 33.12 5.73 -17.57
CA THR A 35 33.94 4.90 -16.70
C THR A 35 33.37 5.10 -15.30
N PRO A 36 33.15 4.02 -14.51
CA PRO A 36 32.66 4.19 -13.15
C PRO A 36 33.60 5.17 -12.45
N VAL A 37 33.10 6.36 -12.14
CA VAL A 37 33.87 7.32 -11.36
C VAL A 37 34.12 6.64 -10.03
N PRO A 38 35.38 6.43 -9.60
CA PRO A 38 35.67 5.79 -8.34
C PRO A 38 34.87 6.45 -7.22
N GLY A 39 34.00 5.68 -6.54
CA GLY A 39 33.18 6.18 -5.44
C GLY A 39 31.74 6.60 -5.76
N ARG A 40 31.14 6.18 -6.89
CA ARG A 40 29.69 6.33 -7.14
C ARG A 40 28.99 5.00 -7.39
N VAL A 41 27.70 4.93 -7.03
CA VAL A 41 26.83 3.76 -7.19
C VAL A 41 25.66 4.15 -8.10
N PRO A 42 25.37 3.38 -9.16
CA PRO A 42 24.18 3.60 -9.98
C PRO A 42 22.92 3.29 -9.19
N ILE A 43 21.92 4.15 -9.28
CA ILE A 43 20.55 3.89 -8.84
C ILE A 43 19.83 3.21 -10.02
N PRO A 44 19.23 2.03 -9.82
CA PRO A 44 18.49 1.34 -10.88
C PRO A 44 17.47 2.26 -11.56
N SER A 45 17.28 2.06 -12.87
CA SER A 45 16.28 2.79 -13.65
C SER A 45 15.96 2.01 -14.91
N THR A 46 14.69 2.00 -15.32
CA THR A 46 14.24 1.36 -16.56
C THR A 46 14.25 2.31 -17.76
N ILE A 47 14.59 3.59 -17.55
CA ILE A 47 14.47 4.67 -18.54
C ILE A 47 15.27 4.41 -19.82
N GLY A 48 16.43 3.75 -19.70
CA GLY A 48 17.32 3.45 -20.82
C GLY A 48 16.67 2.59 -21.91
N LYS A 49 15.76 1.68 -21.52
CA LYS A 49 15.00 0.84 -22.47
C LYS A 49 14.00 1.66 -23.30
N TYR A 50 13.53 2.78 -22.77
CA TYR A 50 12.56 3.65 -23.41
C TYR A 50 13.22 4.69 -24.29
N THR A 51 14.27 5.32 -23.80
CA THR A 51 15.05 6.28 -24.58
C THR A 51 15.71 5.61 -25.79
N SER A 52 16.15 4.34 -25.68
CA SER A 52 16.68 3.56 -26.81
C SER A 52 15.65 3.27 -27.91
N ASN A 53 14.36 3.28 -27.57
CA ASN A 53 13.26 3.06 -28.50
C ASN A 53 12.62 4.37 -29.00
N SER A 54 13.13 5.52 -28.57
CA SER A 54 12.60 6.84 -28.86
C SER A 54 13.56 7.64 -29.75
N LYS A 55 13.03 8.63 -30.47
CA LYS A 55 13.85 9.55 -31.26
C LYS A 55 14.36 10.67 -30.35
N MET A 56 15.67 10.69 -30.08
CA MET A 56 16.30 11.85 -29.44
C MET A 56 16.21 13.07 -30.36
N LEU A 57 15.75 14.20 -29.82
CA LEU A 57 15.57 15.44 -30.56
C LEU A 57 16.72 16.41 -30.30
N ALA A 58 16.98 16.72 -29.03
CA ALA A 58 18.02 17.65 -28.58
C ALA A 58 18.32 17.43 -27.10
N ARG A 59 19.43 17.99 -26.61
CA ARG A 59 19.67 18.09 -25.16
C ARG A 59 18.66 19.04 -24.53
N THR A 60 18.16 18.71 -23.35
CA THR A 60 17.24 19.57 -22.61
C THR A 60 17.98 20.84 -22.16
N ALA A 61 17.30 21.98 -22.10
CA ALA A 61 17.96 23.26 -21.82
C ALA A 61 18.58 23.24 -20.42
N ALA A 62 19.85 23.62 -20.32
CA ALA A 62 20.63 23.54 -19.08
C ALA A 62 20.00 24.31 -17.90
N ASN A 63 19.32 25.42 -18.19
CA ASN A 63 18.64 26.27 -17.22
C ASN A 63 17.15 25.93 -17.02
N GLN A 64 16.63 24.86 -17.66
CA GLN A 64 15.27 24.42 -17.46
C GLN A 64 15.09 24.01 -15.98
N PRO A 65 14.08 24.54 -15.28
CA PRO A 65 13.77 24.14 -13.92
C PRO A 65 13.40 22.66 -13.82
N LEU A 66 13.81 22.02 -12.72
CA LEU A 66 13.40 20.68 -12.34
C LEU A 66 13.00 20.66 -10.86
N SER A 67 11.86 20.03 -10.58
CA SER A 67 11.47 19.58 -9.25
C SER A 67 11.83 18.10 -9.14
N LEU A 68 12.56 17.75 -8.09
CA LEU A 68 12.99 16.39 -7.79
C LEU A 68 12.39 15.96 -6.47
N ALA A 69 11.96 14.70 -6.42
CA ALA A 69 11.56 14.01 -5.21
C ALA A 69 12.54 12.85 -4.98
N ILE A 70 13.28 12.90 -3.87
CA ILE A 70 14.30 11.91 -3.53
C ILE A 70 13.74 11.01 -2.45
N GLY A 71 13.40 9.78 -2.83
CA GLY A 71 12.88 8.77 -1.91
C GLY A 71 13.97 8.11 -1.09
N LEU A 72 13.71 7.84 0.19
CA LEU A 72 14.68 7.25 1.11
C LEU A 72 14.30 5.82 1.53
N ASN A 73 15.32 4.99 1.75
CA ASN A 73 15.15 3.59 2.12
C ASN A 73 14.65 3.42 3.55
N LEU A 74 13.59 2.62 3.72
CA LEU A 74 13.16 2.10 5.02
C LEU A 74 14.30 1.34 5.72
N ARG A 75 14.35 1.47 7.05
CA ARG A 75 15.18 0.65 7.94
C ARG A 75 14.43 -0.61 8.35
N ASN A 76 15.18 -1.65 8.72
CA ASN A 76 14.65 -2.88 9.30
C ASN A 76 13.52 -3.51 8.44
N GLN A 77 13.66 -3.50 7.11
CA GLN A 77 12.58 -3.87 6.17
C GLN A 77 12.03 -5.28 6.39
N ALA A 78 12.90 -6.24 6.75
CA ALA A 78 12.46 -7.60 7.07
C ALA A 78 11.57 -7.64 8.33
N ASP A 79 11.92 -6.86 9.35
CA ASP A 79 11.13 -6.75 10.58
C ASP A 79 9.82 -6.00 10.33
N LEU A 80 9.83 -4.95 9.50
CA LEU A 80 8.61 -4.25 9.07
C LEU A 80 7.66 -5.20 8.32
N ALA A 81 8.16 -5.96 7.36
CA ALA A 81 7.35 -6.94 6.63
C ALA A 81 6.77 -8.01 7.56
N SER A 82 7.56 -8.49 8.53
CA SER A 82 7.10 -9.42 9.57
C SER A 82 6.03 -8.78 10.47
N TYR A 83 6.20 -7.51 10.83
CA TYR A 83 5.25 -6.75 11.64
C TYR A 83 3.93 -6.55 10.90
N ILE A 84 3.95 -6.06 9.65
CA ILE A 84 2.76 -5.88 8.81
C ILE A 84 2.02 -7.21 8.65
N LYS A 85 2.75 -8.32 8.42
CA LYS A 85 2.14 -9.65 8.36
C LYS A 85 1.44 -10.00 9.68
N GLN A 86 2.06 -9.73 10.82
CA GLN A 86 1.45 -10.01 12.12
C GLN A 86 0.23 -9.12 12.39
N ILE A 87 0.24 -7.84 12.05
CA ILE A 87 -0.91 -6.95 12.33
C ILE A 87 -2.09 -7.15 11.38
N THR A 88 -1.89 -7.87 10.27
CA THR A 88 -2.92 -8.14 9.26
C THR A 88 -3.35 -9.61 9.19
N THR A 89 -2.77 -10.49 10.01
CA THR A 89 -3.19 -11.89 10.12
C THR A 89 -4.24 -12.03 11.23
N PRO A 90 -5.50 -12.41 10.95
CA PRO A 90 -6.57 -12.45 11.96
C PRO A 90 -6.29 -13.25 13.23
N GLN A 91 -5.49 -14.33 13.16
CA GLN A 91 -5.11 -15.12 14.35
C GLN A 91 -3.88 -14.60 15.11
N SER A 92 -3.24 -13.55 14.61
CA SER A 92 -2.08 -12.99 15.27
C SER A 92 -2.49 -12.22 16.52
N PRO A 93 -1.72 -12.31 17.63
CA PRO A 93 -1.96 -11.47 18.80
C PRO A 93 -1.81 -9.97 18.51
N LEU A 94 -1.08 -9.62 17.44
CA LEU A 94 -0.88 -8.24 16.98
C LEU A 94 -1.92 -7.79 15.94
N TYR A 95 -2.93 -8.61 15.59
CA TYR A 95 -3.95 -8.21 14.62
C TYR A 95 -4.61 -6.87 15.02
N HIS A 96 -4.61 -5.92 14.07
CA HIS A 96 -5.07 -4.52 14.24
C HIS A 96 -4.29 -3.65 15.25
N HIS A 97 -3.12 -4.09 15.72
CA HIS A 97 -2.23 -3.24 16.53
C HIS A 97 -1.35 -2.38 15.63
N TYR A 98 -1.93 -1.37 15.02
CA TYR A 98 -1.19 -0.47 14.12
C TYR A 98 -0.29 0.49 14.88
N LEU A 99 0.77 0.92 14.20
CA LEU A 99 1.66 1.95 14.73
C LEU A 99 1.05 3.33 14.48
N ASN A 100 1.25 4.26 15.40
CA ASN A 100 1.11 5.67 15.04
C ASN A 100 2.33 6.12 14.22
N ALA A 101 2.20 7.25 13.52
CA ALA A 101 3.25 7.81 12.67
C ALA A 101 4.60 7.99 13.37
N ALA A 102 4.61 8.49 14.61
CA ALA A 102 5.85 8.70 15.37
C ALA A 102 6.55 7.38 15.72
N THR A 103 5.79 6.35 16.10
CA THR A 103 6.35 5.02 16.38
C THR A 103 6.86 4.35 15.09
N PHE A 104 6.13 4.47 13.99
CA PHE A 104 6.60 3.99 12.68
C PHE A 104 7.91 4.67 12.28
N ALA A 105 7.98 6.00 12.39
CA ALA A 105 9.18 6.78 12.08
C ALA A 105 10.38 6.33 12.92
N ALA A 106 10.18 6.15 14.22
CA ALA A 106 11.22 5.70 15.14
C ALA A 106 11.75 4.29 14.84
N LEU A 107 10.87 3.36 14.44
CA LEU A 107 11.25 1.94 14.24
C LEU A 107 11.75 1.63 12.83
N TYR A 108 11.12 2.21 11.81
CA TYR A 108 11.24 1.73 10.42
C TYR A 108 11.55 2.82 9.40
N ALA A 109 11.16 4.07 9.62
CA ALA A 109 11.49 5.13 8.66
C ALA A 109 12.96 5.60 8.81
N PRO A 110 13.54 6.27 7.79
CA PRO A 110 14.91 6.80 7.85
C PRO A 110 15.16 7.65 9.09
N LEU A 111 16.37 7.56 9.63
CA LEU A 111 16.77 8.45 10.71
C LEU A 111 17.15 9.83 10.15
N PRO A 112 17.06 10.90 10.95
CA PRO A 112 17.63 12.20 10.56
C PRO A 112 19.10 12.11 10.14
N SER A 113 19.88 11.21 10.74
CA SER A 113 21.28 10.97 10.37
C SER A 113 21.48 10.26 9.02
N SER A 114 20.43 9.62 8.49
CA SER A 114 20.41 9.02 7.15
C SER A 114 19.90 10.01 6.09
N GLU A 115 19.00 10.91 6.48
CA GLU A 115 18.48 11.97 5.61
C GLU A 115 19.48 13.11 5.40
N ALA A 116 20.18 13.53 6.48
CA ALA A 116 21.11 14.65 6.43
C ALA A 116 22.20 14.54 5.33
N PRO A 117 22.88 13.38 5.13
CA PRO A 117 23.82 13.21 4.02
C PRO A 117 23.21 13.41 2.63
N VAL A 118 21.94 13.06 2.44
CA VAL A 118 21.22 13.28 1.17
C VAL A 118 20.96 14.77 0.97
N ILE A 119 20.44 15.44 1.99
CA ILE A 119 20.20 16.90 1.98
C ILE A 119 21.49 17.69 1.73
N ASP A 120 22.56 17.36 2.46
CA ASP A 120 23.85 18.04 2.35
C ASP A 120 24.45 17.85 0.96
N TYR A 121 24.32 16.64 0.39
CA TYR A 121 24.75 16.36 -0.97
C TYR A 121 23.99 17.21 -1.99
N LEU A 122 22.66 17.21 -1.95
CA LEU A 122 21.83 18.00 -2.87
C LEU A 122 22.15 19.49 -2.79
N ARG A 123 22.31 20.04 -1.56
CA ARG A 123 22.73 21.44 -1.37
C ARG A 123 24.12 21.70 -1.93
N SER A 124 25.06 20.77 -1.77
CA SER A 124 26.41 20.91 -2.32
C SER A 124 26.44 20.94 -3.85
N GLU A 125 25.46 20.29 -4.50
CA GLU A 125 25.24 20.34 -5.94
C GLU A 125 24.38 21.56 -6.38
N GLY A 126 24.02 22.42 -5.42
CA GLY A 126 23.33 23.69 -5.66
C GLY A 126 21.80 23.61 -5.71
N PHE A 127 21.22 22.49 -5.30
CA PHE A 127 19.77 22.38 -5.17
C PHE A 127 19.26 23.12 -3.93
N THR A 128 18.02 23.63 -4.04
CA THR A 128 17.27 24.15 -2.89
C THR A 128 16.36 23.04 -2.38
N ILE A 129 16.49 22.67 -1.11
CA ILE A 129 15.54 21.75 -0.48
C ILE A 129 14.23 22.49 -0.23
N THR A 130 13.14 22.00 -0.80
CA THR A 130 11.82 22.64 -0.75
C THR A 130 10.94 22.04 0.34
N ALA A 131 11.05 20.74 0.60
CA ALA A 131 10.32 20.06 1.67
C ALA A 131 11.06 18.81 2.17
N THR A 132 10.67 18.41 3.38
CA THR A 132 11.04 17.17 4.07
C THR A 132 9.86 16.75 4.92
N TYR A 133 9.70 15.46 5.18
CA TYR A 133 8.53 14.92 5.88
C TYR A 133 8.90 14.37 7.26
N PRO A 134 7.96 14.33 8.24
CA PRO A 134 8.23 13.82 9.58
C PRO A 134 8.74 12.38 9.65
N ASP A 135 8.39 11.54 8.68
CA ASP A 135 8.90 10.17 8.53
C ASP A 135 10.23 10.09 7.75
N HIS A 136 10.74 11.20 7.23
CA HIS A 136 11.99 11.27 6.45
C HIS A 136 12.01 10.37 5.20
N LEU A 137 10.85 9.95 4.70
CA LEU A 137 10.77 9.05 3.53
C LEU A 137 10.99 9.77 2.19
N LEU A 138 10.89 11.10 2.18
CA LEU A 138 10.98 11.92 0.99
C LEU A 138 11.70 13.24 1.28
N VAL A 139 12.57 13.65 0.35
CA VAL A 139 13.23 14.95 0.34
C VAL A 139 13.01 15.60 -1.01
N ASP A 140 12.39 16.78 -1.01
CA ASP A 140 12.12 17.52 -2.24
C ASP A 140 13.18 18.57 -2.49
N ALA A 141 13.59 18.65 -3.75
CA ALA A 141 14.66 19.52 -4.19
C ALA A 141 14.30 20.22 -5.50
N TYR A 142 14.52 21.52 -5.53
CA TYR A 142 14.35 22.35 -6.72
C TYR A 142 15.71 22.80 -7.26
N GLY A 143 15.88 22.69 -8.58
CA GLY A 143 17.09 23.11 -9.26
C GLY A 143 16.92 23.18 -10.77
N THR A 144 18.02 23.00 -11.49
CA THR A 144 18.07 23.06 -12.95
C THR A 144 18.56 21.75 -13.56
N VAL A 145 18.27 21.54 -14.84
CA VAL A 145 18.82 20.41 -15.62
C VAL A 145 20.34 20.31 -15.49
N ALA A 146 21.08 21.43 -15.55
CA ALA A 146 22.53 21.41 -15.42
C ALA A 146 23.01 20.85 -14.07
N GLN A 147 22.33 21.25 -12.99
CA GLN A 147 22.63 20.74 -11.65
C GLN A 147 22.27 19.26 -11.52
N ALA A 148 21.16 18.82 -12.11
CA ALA A 148 20.77 17.42 -12.12
C ALA A 148 21.74 16.54 -12.92
N GLU A 149 22.16 16.99 -14.10
CA GLU A 149 23.16 16.29 -14.92
C GLU A 149 24.48 16.12 -14.15
N GLN A 150 24.93 17.16 -13.43
CA GLN A 150 26.11 17.11 -12.58
C GLN A 150 25.91 16.18 -11.36
N ALA A 151 24.84 16.38 -10.60
CA ALA A 151 24.58 15.68 -9.36
C ALA A 151 24.30 14.19 -9.55
N PHE A 152 23.72 13.79 -10.67
CA PHE A 152 23.39 12.38 -10.92
C PHE A 152 24.28 11.73 -11.97
N GLN A 153 25.22 12.48 -12.57
CA GLN A 153 26.11 12.04 -13.64
C GLN A 153 25.34 11.44 -14.82
N VAL A 154 24.32 12.17 -15.26
CA VAL A 154 23.47 11.81 -16.40
C VAL A 154 23.46 12.93 -17.43
N GLN A 155 22.94 12.63 -18.62
CA GLN A 155 22.56 13.63 -19.59
C GLN A 155 21.04 13.59 -19.76
N ILE A 156 20.37 14.74 -19.70
CA ILE A 156 18.92 14.85 -19.89
C ILE A 156 18.66 15.38 -21.30
N ASN A 157 17.84 14.66 -22.05
CA ASN A 157 17.51 15.00 -23.43
C ASN A 157 16.00 15.03 -23.65
N ASN A 158 15.59 15.80 -24.65
CA ASN A 158 14.24 15.80 -25.18
C ASN A 158 14.11 14.69 -26.23
N TYR A 159 13.04 13.91 -26.13
CA TYR A 159 12.74 12.77 -26.98
C TYR A 159 11.34 12.88 -27.56
N GLN A 160 11.12 12.14 -28.65
CA GLN A 160 9.82 11.80 -29.17
C GLN A 160 9.65 10.27 -29.15
N ALA A 161 8.67 9.78 -28.41
CA ALA A 161 8.31 8.36 -28.36
C ALA A 161 7.75 7.89 -29.72
N LYS A 162 7.73 6.57 -29.97
CA LYS A 162 7.05 6.01 -31.16
C LYS A 162 5.56 6.34 -31.22
N SER A 163 4.93 6.56 -30.07
CA SER A 163 3.55 7.04 -29.95
C SER A 163 3.37 8.50 -30.41
N GLY A 164 4.46 9.25 -30.60
CA GLY A 164 4.43 10.68 -30.91
C GLY A 164 4.52 11.59 -29.68
N GLN A 165 4.46 11.04 -28.46
CA GLN A 165 4.61 11.79 -27.20
C GLN A 165 5.99 12.47 -27.12
N TYR A 166 6.01 13.74 -26.72
CA TYR A 166 7.22 14.48 -26.39
C TYR A 166 7.49 14.42 -24.89
N PHE A 167 8.74 14.19 -24.51
CA PHE A 167 9.15 14.11 -23.11
C PHE A 167 10.63 14.45 -22.96
N PHE A 168 11.06 14.80 -21.75
CA PHE A 168 12.48 14.77 -21.40
C PHE A 168 12.80 13.54 -20.53
N ALA A 169 14.02 13.04 -20.61
CA ALA A 169 14.49 11.95 -19.77
C ALA A 169 16.01 11.92 -19.68
N ASN A 170 16.53 11.35 -18.59
CA ASN A 170 17.93 10.97 -18.49
C ASN A 170 18.28 9.80 -19.44
N ALA A 171 19.42 9.90 -20.12
CA ALA A 171 19.85 8.93 -21.13
C ALA A 171 20.34 7.59 -20.54
N ALA A 172 20.71 7.57 -19.25
CA ALA A 172 21.24 6.42 -18.54
C ALA A 172 20.83 6.49 -17.06
N SER A 173 20.95 5.36 -16.34
CA SER A 173 20.69 5.30 -14.90
C SER A 173 21.46 6.38 -14.14
N PRO A 174 20.81 7.13 -13.23
CA PRO A 174 21.50 8.09 -12.39
C PRO A 174 22.44 7.38 -11.41
N SER A 175 23.46 8.08 -10.94
CA SER A 175 24.38 7.56 -9.91
C SER A 175 24.53 8.56 -8.79
N LEU A 176 24.83 8.07 -7.59
CA LEU A 176 25.09 8.88 -6.38
C LEU A 176 26.43 8.50 -5.76
N PRO A 177 27.08 9.39 -4.97
CA PRO A 177 28.26 9.02 -4.21
C PRO A 177 28.00 7.83 -3.29
N VAL A 178 29.01 6.98 -3.05
CA VAL A 178 28.93 5.81 -2.15
C VAL A 178 28.49 6.17 -0.72
N SER A 179 28.70 7.42 -0.30
CA SER A 179 28.27 7.93 1.01
C SER A 179 26.79 8.32 1.08
N VAL A 180 26.11 8.44 -0.07
CA VAL A 180 24.71 8.89 -0.17
C VAL A 180 23.81 7.78 -0.71
N ALA A 181 24.28 7.05 -1.72
CA ALA A 181 23.52 6.03 -2.42
C ALA A 181 22.83 4.98 -1.51
N PRO A 182 23.43 4.50 -0.40
CA PRO A 182 22.78 3.54 0.48
C PRO A 182 21.48 4.03 1.12
N PHE A 183 21.27 5.35 1.22
CA PHE A 183 20.09 5.94 1.83
C PHE A 183 18.95 6.20 0.84
N VAL A 184 19.23 6.21 -0.46
CA VAL A 184 18.27 6.60 -1.50
C VAL A 184 17.59 5.36 -2.09
N ALA A 185 16.26 5.36 -2.10
CA ALA A 185 15.41 4.37 -2.73
C ALA A 185 15.11 4.73 -4.19
N SER A 186 14.80 6.00 -4.44
CA SER A 186 14.38 6.49 -5.75
C SER A 186 14.84 7.93 -6.01
N VAL A 187 14.90 8.31 -7.28
CA VAL A 187 15.10 9.68 -7.73
C VAL A 187 14.06 9.97 -8.81
N ALA A 188 13.03 10.73 -8.46
CA ALA A 188 11.96 11.16 -9.36
C ALA A 188 12.22 12.58 -9.90
N GLY A 189 11.60 12.91 -11.04
CA GLY A 189 11.72 14.23 -11.67
C GLY A 189 12.87 14.38 -12.69
N LEU A 190 13.65 13.32 -12.94
CA LEU A 190 14.67 13.29 -14.01
C LEU A 190 14.11 13.00 -15.40
N ASP A 191 12.83 12.62 -15.47
CA ASP A 191 12.08 12.42 -16.69
C ASP A 191 10.64 12.92 -16.55
N SER A 192 9.95 13.07 -17.69
CA SER A 192 8.54 13.43 -17.78
C SER A 192 7.75 12.38 -18.55
N LEU A 193 8.16 11.11 -18.45
CA LEU A 193 7.59 10.03 -19.26
C LEU A 193 6.30 9.48 -18.67
N LEU A 194 6.19 9.46 -17.35
CA LEU A 194 5.00 8.96 -16.68
C LEU A 194 3.80 9.79 -17.13
N GLN A 195 2.76 9.08 -17.56
CA GLN A 195 1.49 9.67 -17.92
C GLN A 195 0.44 8.96 -17.08
N TYR A 196 -0.06 9.68 -16.09
CA TYR A 196 -1.28 9.28 -15.41
C TYR A 196 -2.40 9.31 -16.42
N HIS A 197 -3.19 8.27 -16.40
CA HIS A 197 -4.46 8.25 -17.07
C HIS A 197 -5.54 7.98 -16.05
N HIS A 198 -6.64 8.64 -16.33
CA HIS A 198 -7.93 8.55 -15.70
C HIS A 198 -8.87 8.87 -16.85
N LYS A 199 -10.01 8.23 -16.90
CA LYS A 199 -11.01 8.63 -17.87
C LYS A 199 -12.37 8.22 -17.33
N PRO A 200 -13.10 9.15 -16.69
CA PRO A 200 -14.50 8.90 -16.45
C PRO A 200 -15.17 8.58 -17.78
N HIS A 201 -15.77 7.40 -17.85
CA HIS A 201 -16.43 6.93 -19.04
C HIS A 201 -17.89 7.36 -19.01
N THR A 202 -18.43 7.83 -20.14
CA THR A 202 -19.82 8.32 -20.25
C THR A 202 -20.66 7.33 -21.04
N ASN A 203 -21.98 7.32 -20.85
CA ASN A 203 -22.85 6.45 -21.66
C ASN A 203 -22.95 6.89 -23.14
N ASP A 204 -23.43 5.99 -24.01
CA ASP A 204 -23.55 6.23 -25.46
C ASP A 204 -24.55 7.33 -25.84
N LYS A 205 -25.37 7.81 -24.91
CA LYS A 205 -26.35 8.89 -25.14
C LYS A 205 -25.73 10.29 -24.96
N GLY A 206 -24.45 10.37 -24.59
CA GLY A 206 -23.69 11.61 -24.41
C GLY A 206 -23.51 11.99 -22.94
N LYS A 207 -22.64 12.98 -22.67
CA LYS A 207 -22.30 13.42 -21.30
C LYS A 207 -23.52 13.87 -20.49
N ALA A 208 -24.43 14.66 -21.07
CA ALA A 208 -25.57 15.21 -20.36
C ALA A 208 -26.63 14.15 -20.03
N HIS A 209 -27.11 14.17 -18.79
CA HIS A 209 -28.16 13.27 -18.31
C HIS A 209 -29.42 13.39 -19.20
N PRO A 210 -29.87 12.30 -19.87
CA PRO A 210 -30.88 12.37 -20.94
C PRO A 210 -32.23 12.98 -20.55
N ALA A 211 -32.55 13.01 -19.25
CA ALA A 211 -33.82 13.53 -18.72
C ALA A 211 -33.70 14.93 -18.06
N LEU A 212 -32.51 15.49 -17.89
CA LEU A 212 -32.27 16.68 -17.06
C LEU A 212 -31.47 17.80 -17.74
N ALA A 213 -31.31 17.75 -19.07
CA ALA A 213 -30.63 18.79 -19.84
C ALA A 213 -31.23 20.18 -19.52
N ALA A 214 -30.46 20.97 -18.76
CA ALA A 214 -30.68 22.36 -18.30
C ALA A 214 -32.15 22.85 -18.29
N SER A 215 -32.90 22.55 -17.23
CA SER A 215 -34.08 23.38 -16.93
C SER A 215 -33.61 24.77 -16.50
N ASN A 216 -34.00 25.81 -17.24
CA ASN A 216 -33.81 27.23 -16.92
C ASN A 216 -34.59 27.64 -15.64
N ALA A 217 -34.29 27.02 -14.51
CA ALA A 217 -34.73 27.45 -13.19
C ALA A 217 -33.60 28.25 -12.54
N SER A 218 -33.97 29.18 -11.66
CA SER A 218 -33.10 30.07 -10.87
C SER A 218 -31.69 29.52 -10.58
N PRO A 219 -30.62 30.34 -10.56
CA PRO A 219 -29.23 29.91 -10.36
C PRO A 219 -28.94 29.06 -9.10
N ASN A 220 -29.91 28.91 -8.19
CA ASN A 220 -29.81 28.11 -6.97
C ASN A 220 -30.81 26.94 -6.87
N ALA A 221 -31.55 26.60 -7.94
CA ALA A 221 -32.52 25.52 -7.95
C ALA A 221 -32.13 24.43 -8.95
N ILE A 222 -31.55 23.33 -8.43
CA ILE A 222 -31.22 22.14 -9.21
C ILE A 222 -32.36 21.12 -9.17
N SER A 223 -32.69 20.52 -10.31
CA SER A 223 -33.57 19.36 -10.36
C SER A 223 -32.75 18.11 -10.09
N CYS A 224 -32.98 17.46 -8.95
CA CYS A 224 -32.28 16.23 -8.58
C CYS A 224 -32.71 15.04 -9.46
N PRO A 225 -31.78 14.17 -9.91
CA PRO A 225 -32.12 12.91 -10.54
C PRO A 225 -33.05 12.12 -9.63
N GLN A 226 -34.12 11.64 -10.25
CA GLN A 226 -35.13 10.83 -9.58
C GLN A 226 -34.92 9.39 -10.03
N GLN A 227 -35.29 8.45 -9.16
CA GLN A 227 -35.29 7.03 -9.49
C GLN A 227 -36.14 6.81 -10.75
N GLY A 228 -35.52 6.27 -11.81
CA GLY A 228 -36.23 5.96 -13.05
C GLY A 228 -37.17 4.77 -12.86
N ALA A 229 -38.41 4.88 -13.34
CA ALA A 229 -39.39 3.78 -13.36
C ALA A 229 -39.12 2.72 -14.46
N ALA A 230 -37.94 2.72 -15.08
CA ALA A 230 -37.59 1.83 -16.19
C ALA A 230 -36.99 0.51 -15.68
N THR A 231 -37.30 -0.60 -16.36
CA THR A 231 -36.75 -1.93 -16.09
C THR A 231 -35.25 -2.07 -16.37
N ILE A 232 -34.65 -1.08 -17.04
CA ILE A 232 -33.20 -0.88 -17.17
C ILE A 232 -32.96 0.62 -17.08
N PRO A 233 -32.39 1.14 -15.98
CA PRO A 233 -32.06 2.55 -15.90
C PRO A 233 -30.75 2.83 -16.65
N THR A 234 -30.63 4.03 -17.20
CA THR A 234 -29.43 4.52 -17.92
C THR A 234 -28.31 5.01 -17.00
N SER A 235 -28.62 5.10 -15.70
CA SER A 235 -27.76 5.52 -14.59
C SER A 235 -28.44 5.16 -13.26
N TYR A 236 -27.68 5.17 -12.17
CA TYR A 236 -28.15 4.91 -10.83
C TYR A 236 -27.91 6.09 -9.90
N THR A 237 -28.93 6.42 -9.11
CA THR A 237 -28.77 7.34 -7.98
C THR A 237 -28.04 6.64 -6.82
N PRO A 238 -27.41 7.39 -5.89
CA PRO A 238 -26.78 6.81 -4.71
C PRO A 238 -27.71 5.92 -3.87
N SER A 239 -29.00 6.27 -3.79
CA SER A 239 -30.00 5.46 -3.08
C SER A 239 -30.23 4.07 -3.68
N GLN A 240 -30.10 3.95 -5.00
CA GLN A 240 -30.26 2.69 -5.71
C GLN A 240 -29.02 1.81 -5.52
N ILE A 241 -27.83 2.41 -5.64
CA ILE A 241 -26.55 1.74 -5.34
C ILE A 241 -26.52 1.26 -3.88
N ALA A 242 -26.94 2.12 -2.95
CA ALA A 242 -26.99 1.78 -1.53
C ALA A 242 -27.94 0.60 -1.23
N THR A 243 -29.05 0.50 -1.96
CA THR A 243 -29.99 -0.62 -1.81
C THR A 243 -29.45 -1.89 -2.47
N ALA A 244 -28.89 -1.77 -3.68
CA ALA A 244 -28.38 -2.90 -4.45
C ALA A 244 -27.24 -3.61 -3.71
N TYR A 245 -26.29 -2.86 -3.12
CA TYR A 245 -25.14 -3.44 -2.45
C TYR A 245 -25.27 -3.48 -0.92
N ASP A 246 -26.50 -3.42 -0.38
CA ASP A 246 -26.78 -3.60 1.05
C ASP A 246 -26.17 -2.54 2.00
N PHE A 247 -25.81 -1.35 1.52
CA PHE A 247 -25.43 -0.23 2.39
C PHE A 247 -26.57 0.18 3.32
N THR A 248 -27.81 0.16 2.82
CA THR A 248 -29.01 0.50 3.63
C THR A 248 -29.10 -0.36 4.88
N LYS A 249 -28.68 -1.63 4.81
CA LYS A 249 -28.64 -2.52 5.98
C LYS A 249 -27.57 -2.10 7.00
N ILE A 250 -26.45 -1.51 6.56
CA ILE A 250 -25.46 -0.91 7.47
C ILE A 250 -26.04 0.37 8.11
N TYR A 251 -26.71 1.20 7.33
CA TYR A 251 -27.37 2.42 7.82
C TYR A 251 -28.40 2.10 8.91
N ASP A 252 -29.25 1.10 8.66
CA ASP A 252 -30.26 0.62 9.59
C ASP A 252 -29.65 0.03 10.88
N SER A 253 -28.41 -0.46 10.80
CA SER A 253 -27.62 -0.91 11.97
C SER A 253 -26.96 0.23 12.75
N GLY A 254 -27.09 1.48 12.28
CA GLY A 254 -26.63 2.68 12.97
C GLY A 254 -25.23 3.16 12.60
N SER A 255 -24.65 2.68 11.49
CA SER A 255 -23.39 3.19 10.94
C SER A 255 -23.66 3.96 9.65
N LEU A 256 -23.30 5.24 9.63
CA LEU A 256 -23.62 6.20 8.57
C LEU A 256 -22.39 7.00 8.09
N GLY A 257 -21.20 6.68 8.60
CA GLY A 257 -19.92 7.36 8.39
C GLY A 257 -19.46 8.20 9.58
N GLU A 258 -20.15 8.16 10.72
CA GLU A 258 -19.87 9.07 11.84
C GLU A 258 -18.45 8.87 12.39
N GLY A 259 -17.73 9.98 12.58
CA GLY A 259 -16.36 9.97 13.09
C GLY A 259 -15.31 9.44 12.11
N GLN A 260 -15.70 9.03 10.90
CA GLN A 260 -14.79 8.49 9.90
C GLN A 260 -14.22 9.59 9.01
N THR A 261 -12.99 9.35 8.54
CA THR A 261 -12.31 10.20 7.56
C THR A 261 -11.94 9.39 6.33
N VAL A 262 -12.30 9.89 5.15
CA VAL A 262 -11.85 9.36 3.87
C VAL A 262 -10.95 10.40 3.21
N GLY A 263 -9.84 9.96 2.62
CA GLY A 263 -8.95 10.77 1.78
C GLY A 263 -9.10 10.39 0.31
N LEU A 264 -8.95 11.37 -0.57
CA LEU A 264 -8.87 11.20 -2.01
C LEU A 264 -7.55 11.81 -2.50
N LEU A 265 -6.75 11.04 -3.24
CA LEU A 265 -5.61 11.60 -3.97
C LEU A 265 -6.10 12.02 -5.35
N GLU A 266 -5.99 13.32 -5.64
CA GLU A 266 -6.54 13.95 -6.84
C GLU A 266 -5.49 14.72 -7.61
N LEU A 267 -5.41 14.52 -8.93
CA LEU A 267 -4.44 15.21 -9.80
C LEU A 267 -5.04 16.38 -10.60
N ASP A 268 -6.16 16.92 -10.11
CA ASP A 268 -6.82 18.14 -10.58
C ASP A 268 -7.64 18.75 -9.42
N GLY A 269 -8.23 19.93 -9.62
CA GLY A 269 -9.16 20.55 -8.67
C GLY A 269 -10.63 20.27 -8.99
N TYR A 270 -11.52 20.75 -8.11
CA TYR A 270 -12.98 20.62 -8.24
C TYR A 270 -13.72 21.96 -8.05
N SER A 271 -15.04 21.99 -8.33
CA SER A 271 -15.93 23.08 -7.96
C SER A 271 -16.62 22.81 -6.63
N PRO A 272 -16.35 23.61 -5.57
CA PRO A 272 -17.10 23.52 -4.33
C PRO A 272 -18.61 23.74 -4.49
N ASN A 273 -19.02 24.49 -5.53
CA ASN A 273 -20.42 24.70 -5.84
C ASN A 273 -21.09 23.44 -6.40
N ASP A 274 -20.37 22.68 -7.24
CA ASP A 274 -20.90 21.49 -7.91
C ASP A 274 -21.12 20.39 -6.86
N ILE A 275 -20.13 20.19 -5.98
CA ILE A 275 -20.24 19.31 -4.82
C ILE A 275 -21.38 19.74 -3.87
N ALA A 276 -21.56 21.04 -3.63
CA ALA A 276 -22.67 21.52 -2.80
C ALA A 276 -24.05 21.26 -3.45
N LEU A 277 -24.14 21.36 -4.77
CA LEU A 277 -25.35 21.06 -5.55
C LEU A 277 -25.66 19.57 -5.55
N TYR A 278 -24.67 18.70 -5.75
CA TYR A 278 -24.83 17.25 -5.57
C TYR A 278 -25.31 16.90 -4.16
N ALA A 279 -24.61 17.42 -3.14
CA ALA A 279 -24.95 17.17 -1.76
C ALA A 279 -26.34 17.71 -1.38
N SER A 280 -26.84 18.69 -2.14
CA SER A 280 -28.22 19.19 -2.04
C SER A 280 -29.27 18.13 -2.35
N CYS A 281 -28.94 17.22 -3.26
CA CYS A 281 -29.80 16.15 -3.73
C CYS A 281 -29.64 14.84 -2.97
N PHE A 282 -28.39 14.43 -2.71
CA PHE A 282 -28.11 13.05 -2.28
C PHE A 282 -27.49 12.89 -0.88
N GLY A 283 -27.17 13.99 -0.18
CA GLY A 283 -26.60 13.92 1.17
C GLY A 283 -25.13 14.34 1.23
N GLY A 284 -24.49 14.24 2.41
CA GLY A 284 -23.11 14.69 2.61
C GLY A 284 -22.93 16.17 3.00
N LYS A 285 -24.02 16.94 3.17
CA LYS A 285 -23.97 18.37 3.59
C LYS A 285 -23.26 18.63 4.92
N ASN A 286 -23.23 17.62 5.80
CA ASN A 286 -22.62 17.73 7.12
C ASN A 286 -21.16 17.26 7.14
N THR A 287 -20.67 16.72 6.02
CA THR A 287 -19.28 16.28 5.88
C THR A 287 -18.36 17.50 5.80
N GLN A 288 -17.33 17.55 6.63
CA GLN A 288 -16.30 18.57 6.50
C GLN A 288 -15.38 18.22 5.33
N ILE A 289 -15.47 18.97 4.23
CA ILE A 289 -14.52 18.84 3.13
C ILE A 289 -13.27 19.66 3.45
N GLN A 290 -12.11 19.01 3.42
CA GLN A 290 -10.79 19.63 3.63
C GLN A 290 -9.95 19.49 2.37
N THR A 291 -9.83 20.58 1.62
CA THR A 291 -8.91 20.66 0.48
C THR A 291 -7.48 20.82 0.97
N ILE A 292 -6.58 19.94 0.52
CA ILE A 292 -5.18 19.90 0.91
C ILE A 292 -4.34 20.07 -0.35
N PRO A 293 -3.94 21.31 -0.68
CA PRO A 293 -3.12 21.56 -1.86
C PRO A 293 -1.69 21.07 -1.64
N ILE A 294 -1.21 20.23 -2.54
CA ILE A 294 0.19 19.78 -2.61
C ILE A 294 0.96 20.76 -3.48
N ASP A 295 2.16 21.14 -3.04
CA ASP A 295 3.02 22.13 -3.72
C ASP A 295 2.34 23.49 -4.02
N GLY A 296 1.33 23.83 -3.23
CA GLY A 296 0.55 25.06 -3.47
C GLY A 296 -0.32 24.99 -4.72
N TYR A 297 -0.75 23.80 -5.15
CA TYR A 297 -1.77 23.63 -6.17
C TYR A 297 -2.98 24.53 -5.88
N ASN A 298 -3.53 25.14 -6.93
CA ASN A 298 -4.48 26.24 -6.75
C ASN A 298 -5.92 25.78 -6.46
N GLY A 299 -6.18 24.47 -6.54
CA GLY A 299 -7.49 23.83 -6.38
C GLY A 299 -8.54 24.25 -7.40
N ALA A 300 -8.12 24.87 -8.51
CA ALA A 300 -9.05 25.27 -9.55
C ALA A 300 -9.43 24.07 -10.42
N ALA A 301 -10.72 23.85 -10.63
CA ALA A 301 -11.25 22.83 -11.51
C ALA A 301 -10.67 22.93 -12.94
N GLY A 302 -9.82 21.97 -13.31
CA GLY A 302 -9.18 21.87 -14.60
C GLY A 302 -9.89 20.93 -15.58
N ALA A 303 -9.12 20.38 -16.51
CA ALA A 303 -9.64 19.53 -17.59
C ALA A 303 -10.17 18.17 -17.10
N ASN A 304 -9.81 17.79 -15.89
CA ASN A 304 -10.10 16.49 -15.28
C ASN A 304 -11.03 16.61 -14.05
N ALA A 305 -11.64 17.77 -13.83
CA ALA A 305 -12.54 18.01 -12.69
C ALA A 305 -13.68 16.96 -12.57
N ALA A 306 -14.11 16.35 -13.68
CA ALA A 306 -15.10 15.28 -13.68
C ALA A 306 -14.69 14.05 -12.86
N GLU A 307 -13.38 13.73 -12.84
CA GLU A 307 -12.82 12.61 -12.07
C GLU A 307 -12.85 12.95 -10.57
N VAL A 308 -12.33 14.13 -10.23
CA VAL A 308 -12.29 14.62 -8.84
C VAL A 308 -13.70 14.70 -8.25
N GLU A 309 -14.65 15.24 -9.01
CA GLU A 309 -16.04 15.35 -8.55
C GLU A 309 -16.74 13.98 -8.48
N LEU A 310 -16.46 13.06 -9.42
CA LEU A 310 -16.95 11.67 -9.32
C LEU A 310 -16.49 11.01 -8.01
N ASP A 311 -15.20 11.07 -7.70
CA ASP A 311 -14.62 10.44 -6.51
C ASP A 311 -15.23 11.00 -5.22
N MET A 312 -15.34 12.33 -5.15
CA MET A 312 -15.98 13.02 -4.02
C MET A 312 -17.45 12.62 -3.86
N GLU A 313 -18.21 12.63 -4.95
CA GLU A 313 -19.64 12.36 -4.95
C GLU A 313 -19.97 10.92 -4.57
N MET A 314 -19.18 9.94 -5.01
CA MET A 314 -19.35 8.54 -4.62
C MET A 314 -19.21 8.36 -3.10
N VAL A 315 -18.23 9.02 -2.49
CA VAL A 315 -18.05 8.98 -1.03
C VAL A 315 -19.19 9.71 -0.32
N LEU A 316 -19.54 10.93 -0.75
CA LEU A 316 -20.57 11.75 -0.10
C LEU A 316 -21.97 11.13 -0.20
N GLY A 317 -22.28 10.48 -1.32
CA GLY A 317 -23.57 9.83 -1.57
C GLY A 317 -23.77 8.52 -0.79
N LEU A 318 -22.67 7.84 -0.40
CA LEU A 318 -22.71 6.52 0.25
C LEU A 318 -22.19 6.51 1.70
N ALA A 319 -21.59 7.59 2.18
CA ALA A 319 -21.26 7.80 3.59
C ALA A 319 -21.96 9.07 4.10
N PRO A 320 -23.29 9.04 4.30
CA PRO A 320 -24.13 10.24 4.43
C PRO A 320 -23.84 11.11 5.67
N ARG A 321 -23.14 10.57 6.66
CA ARG A 321 -22.70 11.26 7.89
C ARG A 321 -21.19 11.15 8.10
N LEU A 322 -20.43 11.01 7.01
CA LEU A 322 -18.97 11.08 7.04
C LEU A 322 -18.51 12.34 7.79
N ALA A 323 -17.55 12.21 8.70
CA ALA A 323 -17.08 13.38 9.46
C ALA A 323 -16.19 14.28 8.60
N THR A 324 -15.23 13.69 7.87
CA THR A 324 -14.28 14.45 7.07
C THR A 324 -13.97 13.77 5.75
N LEU A 325 -13.99 14.55 4.66
CA LEU A 325 -13.46 14.16 3.36
C LEU A 325 -12.22 15.02 3.09
N ARG A 326 -11.04 14.41 3.01
CA ARG A 326 -9.78 15.08 2.66
C ARG A 326 -9.52 14.93 1.18
N VAL A 327 -9.30 16.03 0.47
CA VAL A 327 -9.02 16.04 -0.97
C VAL A 327 -7.59 16.53 -1.15
N TYR A 328 -6.67 15.61 -1.42
CA TYR A 328 -5.24 15.88 -1.61
C TYR A 328 -5.00 16.21 -3.08
N GLU A 329 -4.97 17.51 -3.40
CA GLU A 329 -4.88 17.98 -4.79
C GLU A 329 -3.43 18.24 -5.18
N ALA A 330 -2.96 17.53 -6.19
CA ALA A 330 -1.63 17.67 -6.77
C ALA A 330 -1.71 17.94 -8.29
N SER A 331 -0.61 18.37 -8.88
CA SER A 331 -0.57 18.60 -10.33
C SER A 331 -0.31 17.31 -11.09
N ILE A 332 -1.19 16.92 -12.01
CA ILE A 332 -0.98 15.78 -12.92
C ILE A 332 0.32 15.85 -13.75
N SER A 333 0.88 17.05 -13.94
CA SER A 333 2.11 17.24 -14.72
C SER A 333 3.40 17.12 -13.90
N SER A 334 3.30 16.87 -12.58
CA SER A 334 4.43 16.81 -11.66
C SER A 334 4.50 15.48 -10.93
N LEU A 335 5.50 14.66 -11.28
CA LEU A 335 5.78 13.40 -10.58
C LEU A 335 6.23 13.62 -9.13
N ALA A 336 6.92 14.73 -8.85
CA ALA A 336 7.26 15.11 -7.49
C ALA A 336 5.98 15.35 -6.68
N ALA A 337 5.06 16.19 -7.18
CA ALA A 337 3.82 16.50 -6.48
C ALA A 337 2.95 15.24 -6.19
N TYR A 338 3.02 14.22 -7.05
CA TYR A 338 2.36 12.94 -6.79
C TYR A 338 2.99 12.16 -5.62
N ASN A 339 4.33 12.07 -5.56
CA ASN A 339 5.02 11.51 -4.39
C ASN A 339 4.75 12.32 -3.13
N ASP A 340 4.70 13.64 -3.25
CA ASP A 340 4.46 14.58 -2.16
C ASP A 340 3.05 14.42 -1.59
N ALA A 341 2.07 14.10 -2.45
CA ALA A 341 0.72 13.74 -2.06
C ALA A 341 0.71 12.46 -1.22
N TRP A 342 1.40 11.40 -1.66
CA TRP A 342 1.50 10.15 -0.90
C TRP A 342 2.23 10.32 0.43
N ALA A 343 3.36 11.03 0.42
CA ALA A 343 4.09 11.37 1.64
C ALA A 343 3.17 12.12 2.62
N ARG A 344 2.39 13.09 2.13
CA ARG A 344 1.45 13.82 2.97
C ARG A 344 0.31 12.93 3.50
N ILE A 345 -0.28 12.09 2.67
CA ILE A 345 -1.37 11.17 3.04
C ILE A 345 -0.95 10.20 4.15
N VAL A 346 0.26 9.64 4.04
CA VAL A 346 0.81 8.72 5.05
C VAL A 346 1.05 9.46 6.36
N ASN A 347 1.65 10.65 6.32
CA ASN A 347 1.93 11.43 7.53
C ASN A 347 0.66 11.99 8.21
N ASP A 348 -0.40 12.26 7.44
CA ASP A 348 -1.70 12.65 7.99
C ASP A 348 -2.45 11.47 8.65
N GLY A 349 -1.97 10.24 8.47
CA GLY A 349 -2.57 9.03 9.03
C GLY A 349 -4.02 8.80 8.59
N THR A 350 -4.36 9.20 7.36
CA THR A 350 -5.73 9.13 6.84
C THR A 350 -6.21 7.67 6.75
N PRO A 351 -7.25 7.25 7.52
CA PRO A 351 -7.56 5.83 7.71
C PRO A 351 -8.02 5.08 6.45
N VAL A 352 -8.72 5.75 5.54
CA VAL A 352 -9.19 5.18 4.27
C VAL A 352 -8.85 6.16 3.17
N VAL A 353 -8.16 5.71 2.13
CA VAL A 353 -7.73 6.53 1.01
C VAL A 353 -8.15 5.85 -0.29
N SER A 354 -8.79 6.61 -1.18
CA SER A 354 -9.09 6.20 -2.55
C SER A 354 -8.20 6.99 -3.52
N THR A 355 -7.82 6.35 -4.61
CA THR A 355 -7.29 7.04 -5.80
C THR A 355 -7.80 6.38 -7.07
N SER A 356 -8.21 7.20 -8.01
CA SER A 356 -8.69 6.77 -9.32
C SER A 356 -7.71 7.13 -10.45
N TRP A 357 -6.49 7.54 -10.07
CA TRP A 357 -5.42 7.91 -10.99
C TRP A 357 -4.47 6.75 -11.16
N VAL A 358 -4.38 6.25 -12.40
CA VAL A 358 -3.62 5.04 -12.70
C VAL A 358 -2.56 5.28 -13.75
N PHE A 359 -1.55 4.43 -13.79
CA PHE A 359 -0.58 4.40 -14.88
C PHE A 359 -0.10 2.98 -15.16
N CYS A 360 0.39 2.78 -16.38
CA CYS A 360 0.95 1.50 -16.81
C CYS A 360 2.09 1.05 -15.88
N GLU A 361 1.91 -0.06 -15.17
CA GLU A 361 2.90 -0.64 -14.24
C GLU A 361 4.25 -0.91 -14.94
N GLN A 362 4.19 -1.21 -16.24
CA GLN A 362 5.37 -1.50 -17.03
C GLN A 362 6.05 -0.27 -17.61
N GLY A 363 5.52 0.94 -17.41
CA GLY A 363 5.91 2.17 -18.09
C GLY A 363 7.37 2.59 -17.86
N ALA A 364 7.78 3.60 -18.62
CA ALA A 364 9.10 4.19 -18.48
C ALA A 364 9.20 5.01 -17.19
N GLY A 365 10.32 4.95 -16.47
CA GLY A 365 10.50 5.69 -15.21
C GLY A 365 9.75 5.08 -14.01
N VAL A 366 8.76 4.22 -14.27
CA VAL A 366 7.89 3.58 -13.28
C VAL A 366 8.63 2.78 -12.22
N ALA A 367 9.75 2.13 -12.56
CA ALA A 367 10.46 1.31 -11.58
C ALA A 367 10.95 2.12 -10.35
N ASN A 368 11.26 3.41 -10.53
CA ASN A 368 11.65 4.28 -9.42
C ASN A 368 10.41 4.79 -8.68
N GLU A 369 9.34 5.09 -9.41
CA GLU A 369 8.08 5.59 -8.87
C GLU A 369 7.37 4.52 -8.04
N SER A 370 7.06 3.36 -8.63
CA SER A 370 6.38 2.27 -7.96
C SER A 370 7.19 1.71 -6.78
N GLN A 371 8.52 1.79 -6.81
CA GLN A 371 9.33 1.43 -5.65
C GLN A 371 9.13 2.41 -4.47
N GLN A 372 8.98 3.71 -4.75
CA GLN A 372 8.74 4.72 -3.74
C GLN A 372 7.30 4.69 -3.21
N GLU A 373 6.31 4.57 -4.10
CA GLU A 373 4.92 4.35 -3.71
C GLU A 373 4.77 3.12 -2.82
N ASN A 374 5.46 2.03 -3.14
CA ASN A 374 5.40 0.81 -2.33
C ASN A 374 5.97 1.02 -0.91
N ILE A 375 6.95 1.92 -0.75
CA ILE A 375 7.46 2.32 0.56
C ILE A 375 6.38 3.10 1.33
N PHE A 376 5.67 4.02 0.68
CA PHE A 376 4.53 4.72 1.28
C PHE A 376 3.40 3.76 1.66
N PHE A 377 3.07 2.77 0.82
CA PHE A 377 2.02 1.81 1.11
C PHE A 377 2.39 0.80 2.21
N GLN A 378 3.68 0.47 2.36
CA GLN A 378 4.16 -0.26 3.55
C GLN A 378 3.99 0.56 4.82
N ALA A 379 4.30 1.86 4.78
CA ALA A 379 4.08 2.77 5.89
C ALA A 379 2.58 2.89 6.23
N ALA A 380 1.73 3.03 5.22
CA ALA A 380 0.27 3.07 5.34
C ALA A 380 -0.27 1.79 5.99
N ALA A 381 0.16 0.61 5.53
CA ALA A 381 -0.27 -0.67 6.08
C ALA A 381 0.16 -0.84 7.54
N ALA A 382 1.40 -0.46 7.88
CA ALA A 382 1.91 -0.49 9.26
C ALA A 382 1.16 0.47 10.20
N GLN A 383 0.64 1.57 9.65
CA GLN A 383 -0.10 2.60 10.38
C GLN A 383 -1.63 2.42 10.36
N GLY A 384 -2.13 1.34 9.75
CA GLY A 384 -3.55 1.02 9.76
C GLY A 384 -4.40 1.84 8.80
N GLN A 385 -3.80 2.31 7.71
CA GLN A 385 -4.49 2.96 6.61
C GLN A 385 -4.90 1.91 5.56
N THR A 386 -6.10 2.05 5.00
CA THR A 386 -6.57 1.31 3.84
C THR A 386 -6.32 2.14 2.58
N ILE A 387 -5.57 1.60 1.61
CA ILE A 387 -5.39 2.23 0.31
C ILE A 387 -6.19 1.44 -0.74
N LEU A 388 -7.10 2.13 -1.42
CA LEU A 388 -7.91 1.58 -2.51
C LEU A 388 -7.57 2.30 -3.82
N ALA A 389 -7.44 1.54 -4.90
CA ALA A 389 -7.12 2.10 -6.21
C ALA A 389 -7.96 1.47 -7.31
N ALA A 390 -8.40 2.29 -8.26
CA ALA A 390 -9.01 1.83 -9.51
C ALA A 390 -8.06 0.87 -10.25
N SER A 391 -8.55 -0.26 -10.76
CA SER A 391 -7.70 -1.24 -11.45
C SER A 391 -7.40 -0.91 -12.91
N GLY A 392 -8.03 0.16 -13.45
CA GLY A 392 -7.88 0.64 -14.81
C GLY A 392 -9.09 0.33 -15.69
N ASP A 393 -9.19 1.03 -16.82
CA ASP A 393 -10.38 0.97 -17.71
C ASP A 393 -10.07 0.41 -19.10
N LEU A 394 -8.86 -0.14 -19.28
CA LEU A 394 -8.36 -0.69 -20.55
C LEU A 394 -8.30 -2.23 -20.53
N GLY A 395 -9.13 -2.85 -19.70
CA GLY A 395 -9.26 -4.30 -19.62
C GLY A 395 -7.96 -5.00 -19.22
N ALA A 396 -7.69 -6.13 -19.86
CA ALA A 396 -6.44 -6.88 -19.70
C ALA A 396 -5.17 -6.16 -20.23
N THR A 397 -5.27 -4.92 -20.68
CA THR A 397 -4.22 -4.19 -21.38
C THR A 397 -4.03 -2.78 -20.83
N GLY A 398 -3.75 -2.64 -19.53
CA GLY A 398 -3.57 -1.33 -18.87
C GLY A 398 -2.55 -0.41 -19.57
N CYS A 399 -1.50 -0.97 -20.17
CA CYS A 399 -0.52 -0.19 -20.91
C CYS A 399 -0.92 0.20 -22.34
N TYR A 400 -2.09 -0.23 -22.82
CA TYR A 400 -2.56 0.03 -24.18
C TYR A 400 -2.71 1.54 -24.43
N ASN A 401 -2.30 1.99 -25.61
CA ASN A 401 -2.51 3.37 -26.04
C ASN A 401 -3.64 3.40 -27.09
N PRO A 402 -4.85 3.86 -26.75
CA PRO A 402 -5.97 3.91 -27.69
C PRO A 402 -5.77 4.86 -28.87
N GLN A 403 -4.95 5.89 -28.71
CA GLN A 403 -4.69 6.90 -29.74
C GLN A 403 -3.79 6.35 -30.86
N THR A 404 -2.83 5.50 -30.50
CA THR A 404 -1.84 4.97 -31.45
C THR A 404 -2.01 3.47 -31.75
N GLY A 405 -2.81 2.77 -30.97
CA GLY A 405 -2.97 1.31 -31.04
C GLY A 405 -1.74 0.52 -30.55
N ALA A 406 -0.84 1.16 -29.80
CA ALA A 406 0.39 0.52 -29.31
C ALA A 406 0.16 -0.22 -27.98
N ASN A 407 1.10 -1.08 -27.58
CA ASN A 407 1.11 -1.81 -26.30
C ASN A 407 -0.10 -2.74 -26.10
N THR A 408 -0.32 -3.67 -27.03
CA THR A 408 -1.45 -4.61 -27.00
C THR A 408 -1.23 -5.86 -26.14
N SER A 409 -0.07 -5.99 -25.48
CA SER A 409 0.24 -7.15 -24.64
C SER A 409 -0.45 -7.06 -23.28
N PRO A 410 -0.81 -8.20 -22.66
CA PRO A 410 -1.41 -8.19 -21.33
C PRO A 410 -0.57 -7.40 -20.33
N SER A 411 -1.21 -6.51 -19.60
CA SER A 411 -0.59 -5.59 -18.65
C SER A 411 -1.63 -5.07 -17.67
N VAL A 412 -1.15 -4.65 -16.51
CA VAL A 412 -1.95 -4.12 -15.41
C VAL A 412 -1.51 -2.70 -15.09
N ASP A 413 -2.35 -1.98 -14.36
CA ASP A 413 -2.05 -0.64 -13.91
C ASP A 413 -1.61 -0.59 -12.44
N ASP A 414 -0.85 0.44 -12.13
CA ASP A 414 -0.39 0.86 -10.80
C ASP A 414 -1.21 2.10 -10.39
N PRO A 415 -1.58 2.30 -9.11
CA PRO A 415 -1.14 1.54 -7.93
C PRO A 415 -1.95 0.30 -7.58
N ALA A 416 -3.02 -0.02 -8.32
CA ALA A 416 -3.84 -1.21 -8.03
C ALA A 416 -3.03 -2.53 -8.06
N SER A 417 -1.99 -2.64 -8.89
CA SER A 417 -1.13 -3.82 -8.93
C SER A 417 -0.19 -3.97 -7.71
N GLN A 418 -0.08 -2.97 -6.83
CA GLN A 418 0.85 -3.03 -5.70
C GLN A 418 0.37 -3.94 -4.54
N PRO A 419 1.27 -4.69 -3.87
CA PRO A 419 0.95 -5.63 -2.78
C PRO A 419 0.28 -5.06 -1.52
N TYR A 420 0.26 -3.75 -1.33
CA TYR A 420 -0.31 -3.11 -0.14
C TYR A 420 -1.54 -2.25 -0.46
N VAL A 421 -2.06 -2.38 -1.68
CA VAL A 421 -3.21 -1.65 -2.21
C VAL A 421 -4.31 -2.64 -2.53
N THR A 422 -5.54 -2.31 -2.16
CA THR A 422 -6.73 -3.03 -2.60
C THR A 422 -7.10 -2.53 -3.99
N GLY A 423 -6.82 -3.33 -5.02
CA GLY A 423 -7.17 -3.02 -6.41
C GLY A 423 -8.65 -3.27 -6.67
N VAL A 424 -9.36 -2.29 -7.20
CA VAL A 424 -10.82 -2.31 -7.38
C VAL A 424 -11.19 -2.30 -8.86
N GLY A 425 -11.74 -3.42 -9.33
CA GLY A 425 -12.24 -3.61 -10.69
C GLY A 425 -13.70 -3.25 -10.88
N GLY A 426 -14.21 -3.55 -12.08
CA GLY A 426 -15.47 -3.06 -12.58
C GLY A 426 -16.46 -4.14 -13.02
N THR A 427 -17.73 -3.93 -12.70
CA THR A 427 -18.85 -4.77 -13.16
C THR A 427 -19.91 -3.95 -13.90
N THR A 428 -20.79 -4.65 -14.62
CA THR A 428 -22.06 -4.11 -15.15
C THR A 428 -23.20 -4.55 -14.25
N LEU A 429 -23.74 -3.65 -13.44
CA LEU A 429 -24.84 -3.94 -12.51
C LEU A 429 -26.21 -3.89 -13.20
N ARG A 430 -27.08 -4.83 -12.82
CA ARG A 430 -28.53 -4.74 -13.04
C ARG A 430 -29.24 -4.87 -11.70
N ILE A 431 -30.32 -4.10 -11.53
CA ILE A 431 -31.15 -4.09 -10.33
C ILE A 431 -32.61 -4.36 -10.69
N ASN A 432 -33.37 -4.89 -9.74
CA ASN A 432 -34.81 -5.08 -9.87
C ASN A 432 -35.55 -3.73 -9.75
N ALA A 433 -36.84 -3.72 -10.06
CA ALA A 433 -37.68 -2.51 -9.98
C ALA A 433 -37.80 -1.93 -8.54
N ASP A 434 -37.50 -2.72 -7.51
CA ASP A 434 -37.46 -2.30 -6.10
C ASP A 434 -36.06 -1.85 -5.64
N ASN A 435 -35.13 -1.68 -6.59
CA ASN A 435 -33.72 -1.36 -6.39
C ASN A 435 -32.86 -2.44 -5.73
N SER A 436 -33.41 -3.63 -5.45
CA SER A 436 -32.60 -4.74 -4.97
C SER A 436 -31.65 -5.25 -6.07
N TYR A 437 -30.52 -5.81 -5.65
CA TYR A 437 -29.59 -6.49 -6.54
C TYR A 437 -30.29 -7.52 -7.43
N GLN A 438 -30.00 -7.51 -8.73
CA GLN A 438 -30.45 -8.56 -9.66
C GLN A 438 -29.28 -9.42 -10.11
N SER A 439 -28.28 -8.81 -10.74
CA SER A 439 -27.14 -9.52 -11.31
C SER A 439 -26.02 -8.55 -11.65
N GLU A 440 -24.80 -9.07 -11.72
CA GLU A 440 -23.64 -8.38 -12.28
C GLU A 440 -22.94 -9.27 -13.32
N GLN A 441 -22.24 -8.61 -14.24
CA GLN A 441 -21.32 -9.23 -15.21
C GLN A 441 -20.01 -8.45 -15.18
N VAL A 442 -18.92 -9.02 -15.72
CA VAL A 442 -17.70 -8.25 -15.98
C VAL A 442 -18.04 -7.04 -16.85
N TRP A 443 -17.58 -5.86 -16.44
CA TRP A 443 -17.69 -4.68 -17.30
C TRP A 443 -16.76 -4.81 -18.51
N ASN A 444 -17.34 -4.89 -19.71
CA ASN A 444 -16.61 -4.87 -20.97
C ASN A 444 -17.45 -4.28 -22.11
N ASP A 445 -17.23 -3.00 -22.37
CA ASP A 445 -17.89 -2.21 -23.41
C ASP A 445 -17.06 -2.12 -24.70
N ARG A 446 -16.24 -3.13 -25.00
CA ARG A 446 -15.42 -3.17 -26.22
C ARG A 446 -16.21 -2.89 -27.49
N ALA A 447 -17.44 -3.40 -27.59
CA ALA A 447 -18.28 -3.25 -28.79
C ALA A 447 -18.53 -1.77 -29.16
N ILE A 448 -18.56 -0.89 -28.16
CA ILE A 448 -18.77 0.56 -28.27
C ILE A 448 -17.50 1.37 -27.94
N LYS A 449 -16.38 0.69 -27.65
CA LYS A 449 -15.08 1.28 -27.28
C LYS A 449 -15.16 2.16 -26.02
N ASN A 450 -15.93 1.71 -25.02
CA ASN A 450 -16.20 2.48 -23.82
C ASN A 450 -15.66 1.84 -22.54
N GLY A 451 -14.46 1.25 -22.63
CA GLY A 451 -13.72 0.70 -21.49
C GLY A 451 -14.05 -0.76 -21.17
N ALA A 452 -13.25 -1.33 -20.28
CA ALA A 452 -13.45 -2.63 -19.65
C ALA A 452 -12.67 -2.71 -18.33
N SER A 453 -13.12 -3.54 -17.39
CA SER A 453 -12.50 -3.73 -16.08
C SER A 453 -11.00 -4.08 -16.18
N GLY A 454 -10.14 -3.24 -15.62
CA GLY A 454 -8.71 -3.48 -15.53
C GLY A 454 -8.42 -4.72 -14.70
N GLY A 455 -7.55 -5.59 -15.20
CA GLY A 455 -7.23 -6.81 -14.48
C GLY A 455 -6.31 -7.77 -15.22
N GLY A 456 -5.50 -8.50 -14.48
CA GLY A 456 -4.48 -9.38 -15.03
C GLY A 456 -3.37 -9.68 -14.03
N VAL A 457 -2.20 -10.03 -14.55
CA VAL A 457 -1.04 -10.41 -13.73
C VAL A 457 0.05 -9.34 -13.82
N SER A 458 0.48 -8.86 -12.66
CA SER A 458 1.62 -7.96 -12.49
C SER A 458 2.89 -8.55 -13.11
N LYS A 459 3.78 -7.67 -13.55
CA LYS A 459 5.14 -8.04 -14.00
C LYS A 459 6.24 -7.45 -13.12
N VAL A 460 5.87 -6.74 -12.06
CA VAL A 460 6.79 -6.11 -11.10
C VAL A 460 6.70 -6.79 -9.74
N TRP A 461 5.49 -7.03 -9.25
CA TRP A 461 5.23 -7.46 -7.89
C TRP A 461 4.99 -8.96 -7.81
N TYR A 462 5.78 -9.66 -6.99
CA TYR A 462 5.53 -11.05 -6.69
C TYR A 462 4.21 -11.23 -5.94
N GLN A 463 3.56 -12.38 -6.14
CA GLN A 463 2.31 -12.71 -5.48
C GLN A 463 2.50 -12.71 -3.95
N PRO A 464 1.79 -11.84 -3.21
CA PRO A 464 1.92 -11.78 -1.77
C PRO A 464 1.43 -13.07 -1.12
N SER A 465 2.01 -13.45 0.03
CA SER A 465 1.65 -14.72 0.69
C SER A 465 0.18 -14.81 1.12
N TRP A 466 -0.50 -13.66 1.28
CA TRP A 466 -1.92 -13.57 1.60
C TRP A 466 -2.83 -13.75 0.37
N GLN A 467 -2.34 -13.54 -0.86
CA GLN A 467 -3.11 -13.70 -2.08
C GLN A 467 -3.21 -15.18 -2.43
N ARG A 468 -4.08 -15.86 -1.70
CA ARG A 468 -4.42 -17.27 -1.88
C ARG A 468 -5.91 -17.38 -1.75
N GLY A 469 -6.53 -18.36 -2.40
CA GLY A 469 -7.97 -18.53 -2.36
C GLY A 469 -8.46 -19.45 -3.47
N PRO A 470 -9.69 -19.98 -3.35
CA PRO A 470 -10.36 -20.58 -4.49
C PRO A 470 -10.39 -19.59 -5.68
N GLY A 471 -10.03 -20.07 -6.87
CA GLY A 471 -9.97 -19.25 -8.10
C GLY A 471 -8.63 -18.53 -8.33
N VAL A 472 -7.88 -18.18 -7.28
CA VAL A 472 -6.60 -17.46 -7.39
C VAL A 472 -5.57 -18.27 -8.18
N ALA A 473 -5.33 -19.52 -7.77
CA ALA A 473 -4.44 -20.40 -8.52
C ALA A 473 -5.18 -20.97 -9.75
N ASN A 474 -4.94 -20.38 -10.92
CA ASN A 474 -5.61 -20.73 -12.17
C ASN A 474 -4.61 -20.85 -13.34
N ALA A 475 -5.11 -20.99 -14.56
CA ALA A 475 -4.28 -21.19 -15.77
C ALA A 475 -3.43 -19.96 -16.15
N TYR A 476 -3.75 -18.79 -15.59
CA TYR A 476 -3.06 -17.53 -15.87
C TYR A 476 -2.03 -17.17 -14.79
N SER A 477 -2.07 -17.81 -13.63
CA SER A 477 -1.17 -17.52 -12.51
C SER A 477 0.29 -17.77 -12.86
N THR A 478 1.13 -16.78 -12.59
CA THR A 478 2.59 -16.85 -12.87
C THR A 478 3.46 -16.72 -11.61
N GLY A 479 2.84 -16.65 -10.42
CA GLY A 479 3.51 -16.34 -9.16
C GLY A 479 3.74 -14.85 -8.91
N TYR A 480 3.13 -13.98 -9.72
CA TYR A 480 3.09 -12.53 -9.54
C TYR A 480 1.70 -12.07 -9.09
N ARG A 481 1.60 -10.87 -8.52
CA ARG A 481 0.36 -10.28 -8.00
C ARG A 481 -0.70 -10.27 -9.09
N GLU A 482 -1.86 -10.84 -8.80
CA GLU A 482 -3.02 -10.85 -9.71
C GLU A 482 -4.00 -9.75 -9.31
N VAL A 483 -4.54 -8.95 -10.21
CA VAL A 483 -5.42 -7.79 -9.92
C VAL A 483 -6.67 -7.90 -10.81
N PRO A 484 -7.86 -7.41 -10.40
CA PRO A 484 -8.19 -6.73 -9.15
C PRO A 484 -8.33 -7.67 -7.94
N ASP A 485 -8.38 -7.11 -6.74
CA ASP A 485 -8.72 -7.88 -5.53
C ASP A 485 -10.24 -8.05 -5.39
N VAL A 486 -10.98 -7.01 -5.75
CA VAL A 486 -12.44 -6.91 -5.62
C VAL A 486 -13.00 -6.08 -6.77
N SER A 487 -14.31 -6.02 -6.95
CA SER A 487 -14.95 -5.18 -7.97
C SER A 487 -16.26 -4.57 -7.48
N ILE A 488 -16.82 -3.61 -8.22
CA ILE A 488 -18.19 -3.13 -8.07
C ILE A 488 -18.62 -2.42 -9.37
N ASN A 489 -19.86 -1.97 -9.50
CA ASN A 489 -20.37 -1.35 -10.73
C ASN A 489 -19.44 -0.25 -11.23
N ALA A 490 -19.06 -0.36 -12.49
CA ALA A 490 -18.20 0.56 -13.21
C ALA A 490 -18.72 0.85 -14.62
N ASP A 491 -19.69 0.10 -15.11
CA ASP A 491 -20.20 0.25 -16.48
C ASP A 491 -20.97 1.58 -16.64
N PRO A 492 -20.55 2.50 -17.53
CA PRO A 492 -21.26 3.75 -17.81
C PRO A 492 -22.68 3.55 -18.36
N GLN A 493 -22.97 2.44 -19.03
CA GLN A 493 -24.31 2.10 -19.51
C GLN A 493 -25.29 1.85 -18.36
N THR A 494 -24.75 1.59 -17.17
CA THR A 494 -25.43 1.50 -15.88
C THR A 494 -24.71 2.34 -14.85
N GLY A 495 -24.23 3.51 -15.27
CA GLY A 495 -23.30 4.34 -14.50
C GLY A 495 -23.95 5.07 -13.33
N TYR A 496 -23.24 6.05 -12.78
CA TYR A 496 -23.65 6.84 -11.65
C TYR A 496 -24.09 8.23 -12.10
N ASP A 497 -25.13 8.76 -11.46
CA ASP A 497 -25.49 10.17 -11.61
C ASP A 497 -24.46 11.04 -10.88
N VAL A 498 -23.76 11.89 -11.64
CA VAL A 498 -22.72 12.80 -11.14
C VAL A 498 -23.08 14.23 -11.53
N TYR A 499 -22.79 15.21 -10.67
CA TYR A 499 -22.96 16.62 -11.00
C TYR A 499 -21.63 17.31 -11.26
N CYS A 500 -21.38 17.70 -12.51
CA CYS A 500 -20.20 18.49 -12.86
C CYS A 500 -20.51 19.48 -13.98
N SER A 501 -20.20 20.76 -13.73
CA SER A 501 -20.55 21.88 -14.60
C SER A 501 -19.35 22.73 -15.03
N VAL A 502 -18.20 22.59 -14.37
CA VAL A 502 -17.00 23.38 -14.67
C VAL A 502 -15.88 22.54 -15.29
N GLY A 503 -14.81 23.22 -15.71
CA GLY A 503 -13.59 22.55 -16.20
C GLY A 503 -13.86 21.60 -17.38
N GLY A 504 -13.44 20.34 -17.24
CA GLY A 504 -13.65 19.25 -18.20
C GLY A 504 -15.11 18.89 -18.53
N CYS A 505 -16.07 19.41 -17.76
CA CYS A 505 -17.49 19.09 -17.84
C CYS A 505 -18.31 20.06 -18.69
N ARG A 506 -17.69 21.11 -19.25
CA ARG A 506 -18.26 21.99 -20.31
C ARG A 506 -19.64 22.63 -20.02
N GLY A 507 -20.07 22.73 -18.76
CA GLY A 507 -21.38 23.30 -18.40
C GLY A 507 -22.55 22.30 -18.39
N ASP A 508 -22.29 20.99 -18.44
CA ASP A 508 -23.33 19.97 -18.63
C ASP A 508 -24.21 19.75 -17.39
N GLY A 509 -23.69 19.97 -16.17
CA GLY A 509 -24.42 19.77 -14.92
C GLY A 509 -24.55 18.28 -14.59
N TRP A 510 -25.77 17.73 -14.58
CA TRP A 510 -25.94 16.28 -14.37
C TRP A 510 -25.41 15.49 -15.56
N ILE A 511 -24.48 14.59 -15.28
CA ILE A 511 -23.85 13.68 -16.23
C ILE A 511 -23.89 12.24 -15.71
N VAL A 512 -23.70 11.28 -16.60
CA VAL A 512 -23.59 9.86 -16.23
C VAL A 512 -22.16 9.40 -16.44
N LEU A 513 -21.52 8.94 -15.36
CA LEU A 513 -20.14 8.47 -15.37
C LEU A 513 -20.04 7.01 -14.89
N GLY A 514 -19.00 6.33 -15.36
CA GLY A 514 -18.52 5.04 -14.88
C GLY A 514 -17.00 4.99 -14.98
N GLY A 515 -16.44 3.79 -15.04
CA GLY A 515 -15.02 3.52 -14.85
C GLY A 515 -14.76 2.85 -13.52
N THR A 516 -13.64 2.14 -13.42
CA THR A 516 -13.11 1.68 -12.13
C THR A 516 -12.78 2.85 -11.20
N SER A 517 -12.66 4.06 -11.77
CA SER A 517 -12.71 5.34 -11.07
C SER A 517 -13.92 5.52 -10.16
N ALA A 518 -15.12 5.08 -10.56
CA ALA A 518 -16.27 5.13 -9.65
C ALA A 518 -16.22 3.99 -8.61
N ALA A 519 -15.60 2.86 -8.96
CA ALA A 519 -15.61 1.66 -8.15
C ALA A 519 -14.75 1.80 -6.87
N ALA A 520 -13.55 2.38 -6.99
CA ALA A 520 -12.64 2.61 -5.86
C ALA A 520 -13.23 3.47 -4.71
N PRO A 521 -13.80 4.66 -4.97
CA PRO A 521 -14.41 5.50 -3.93
C PRO A 521 -15.71 4.92 -3.36
N VAL A 522 -16.47 4.11 -4.13
CA VAL A 522 -17.61 3.34 -3.58
C VAL A 522 -17.12 2.33 -2.54
N TRP A 523 -16.03 1.61 -2.82
CA TRP A 523 -15.39 0.74 -1.84
C TRP A 523 -14.84 1.54 -0.65
N ALA A 524 -14.24 2.72 -0.86
CA ALA A 524 -13.78 3.57 0.23
C ALA A 524 -14.92 4.00 1.17
N ALA A 525 -16.09 4.34 0.61
CA ALA A 525 -17.29 4.62 1.41
C ALA A 525 -17.73 3.42 2.24
N MET A 526 -17.76 2.21 1.64
CA MET A 526 -18.08 0.97 2.36
C MET A 526 -17.10 0.71 3.51
N VAL A 527 -15.80 0.88 3.28
CA VAL A 527 -14.76 0.69 4.30
C VAL A 527 -14.88 1.70 5.43
N ALA A 528 -15.24 2.95 5.14
CA ALA A 528 -15.52 3.94 6.18
C ALA A 528 -16.67 3.47 7.10
N LEU A 529 -17.79 3.01 6.54
CA LEU A 529 -18.91 2.48 7.33
C LEU A 529 -18.53 1.23 8.13
N ALA A 530 -17.70 0.37 7.54
CA ALA A 530 -17.20 -0.83 8.21
C ALA A 530 -16.23 -0.48 9.37
N ASN A 531 -15.37 0.53 9.19
CA ASN A 531 -14.52 1.08 10.25
C ASN A 531 -15.34 1.66 11.40
N GLU A 532 -16.41 2.42 11.10
CA GLU A 532 -17.31 2.92 12.14
C GLU A 532 -17.93 1.78 12.94
N THR A 533 -18.41 0.75 12.24
CA THR A 533 -19.02 -0.42 12.87
C THR A 533 -18.02 -1.17 13.76
N ALA A 534 -16.82 -1.42 13.25
CA ALA A 534 -15.73 -2.07 13.99
C ALA A 534 -15.28 -1.23 15.20
N SER A 535 -15.16 0.08 15.04
CA SER A 535 -14.77 1.01 16.09
C SER A 535 -15.82 1.07 17.21
N LYS A 536 -17.12 1.17 16.87
CA LYS A 536 -18.21 1.13 17.85
C LYS A 536 -18.27 -0.19 18.62
N ALA A 537 -17.99 -1.31 17.95
CA ALA A 537 -18.07 -2.62 18.57
C ALA A 537 -16.82 -2.98 19.40
N HIS A 538 -15.63 -2.62 18.91
CA HIS A 538 -14.36 -3.19 19.39
C HIS A 538 -13.18 -2.20 19.42
N GLY A 539 -13.37 -0.93 19.05
CA GLY A 539 -12.37 0.12 19.21
C GLY A 539 -11.17 0.06 18.26
N TYR A 540 -11.32 -0.49 17.06
CA TYR A 540 -10.27 -0.53 16.04
C TYR A 540 -10.77 -0.11 14.65
N ASN A 541 -9.84 0.25 13.77
CA ASN A 541 -10.04 0.40 12.32
C ASN A 541 -9.54 -0.86 11.59
N LEU A 542 -10.03 -1.11 10.38
CA LEU A 542 -9.73 -2.32 9.59
C LEU A 542 -8.34 -2.32 8.95
N GLY A 543 -7.78 -1.14 8.63
CA GLY A 543 -6.46 -0.99 8.01
C GLY A 543 -6.29 -1.72 6.69
N PHE A 544 -5.10 -2.27 6.43
CA PHE A 544 -4.81 -2.95 5.16
C PHE A 544 -5.69 -4.21 4.98
N LEU A 545 -6.60 -4.14 3.99
CA LEU A 545 -7.73 -5.07 3.87
C LEU A 545 -7.40 -6.42 3.23
N ASN A 546 -6.46 -6.48 2.27
CA ASN A 546 -6.33 -7.66 1.41
C ASN A 546 -6.15 -8.97 2.21
N PRO A 547 -5.28 -9.05 3.23
CA PRO A 547 -5.17 -10.27 4.03
C PRO A 547 -6.50 -10.74 4.64
N SER A 548 -7.33 -9.81 5.10
CA SER A 548 -8.66 -10.10 5.66
C SER A 548 -9.66 -10.53 4.58
N LEU A 549 -9.68 -9.88 3.41
CA LEU A 549 -10.57 -10.24 2.29
C LEU A 549 -10.31 -11.68 1.80
N TYR A 550 -9.04 -12.03 1.61
CA TYR A 550 -8.66 -13.39 1.18
C TYR A 550 -8.77 -14.40 2.34
N ALA A 551 -8.67 -13.99 3.60
CA ALA A 551 -9.04 -14.86 4.72
C ALA A 551 -10.54 -15.21 4.70
N ILE A 552 -11.40 -14.22 4.38
CA ILE A 552 -12.86 -14.42 4.27
C ILE A 552 -13.18 -15.38 3.12
N SER A 553 -12.50 -15.26 1.98
CA SER A 553 -12.72 -16.15 0.83
C SER A 553 -12.43 -17.62 1.11
N HIS A 554 -11.58 -17.91 2.11
CA HIS A 554 -11.31 -19.26 2.61
C HIS A 554 -12.21 -19.73 3.75
N GLY A 555 -13.17 -18.90 4.18
CA GLY A 555 -14.04 -19.21 5.32
C GLY A 555 -13.32 -19.24 6.67
N MET A 556 -12.24 -18.46 6.80
CA MET A 556 -11.49 -18.36 8.05
C MET A 556 -12.40 -17.86 9.19
N ALA A 557 -12.23 -18.40 10.40
CA ALA A 557 -13.08 -18.06 11.56
C ALA A 557 -14.59 -18.27 11.32
N GLY A 558 -14.98 -19.12 10.37
CA GLY A 558 -16.39 -19.40 10.07
C GLY A 558 -17.07 -18.35 9.19
N THR A 559 -16.31 -17.45 8.56
CA THR A 559 -16.84 -16.55 7.54
C THR A 559 -17.29 -17.32 6.29
N SER A 560 -18.02 -16.66 5.39
CA SER A 560 -18.50 -17.27 4.15
C SER A 560 -18.26 -16.33 2.97
N TYR A 561 -17.58 -16.84 1.94
CA TYR A 561 -17.40 -16.12 0.67
C TYR A 561 -18.75 -15.73 0.08
N ALA A 562 -19.65 -16.70 -0.14
CA ALA A 562 -20.95 -16.47 -0.76
C ALA A 562 -21.90 -15.56 0.05
N ASN A 563 -21.63 -15.37 1.35
CA ASN A 563 -22.38 -14.40 2.14
C ASN A 563 -21.78 -12.99 2.07
N SER A 564 -20.49 -12.88 1.80
CA SER A 564 -19.73 -11.62 1.85
C SER A 564 -19.56 -10.98 0.48
N PHE A 565 -19.56 -11.79 -0.57
CA PHE A 565 -19.33 -11.35 -1.94
C PHE A 565 -20.40 -11.85 -2.90
N HIS A 566 -20.78 -11.02 -3.86
CA HIS A 566 -21.43 -11.43 -5.09
C HIS A 566 -20.37 -11.97 -6.06
N ASP A 567 -20.41 -13.27 -6.30
CA ASP A 567 -19.53 -13.93 -7.27
C ASP A 567 -19.92 -13.56 -8.70
N ILE A 568 -18.99 -12.98 -9.47
CA ILE A 568 -19.26 -12.60 -10.86
C ILE A 568 -18.89 -13.77 -11.75
N VAL A 569 -19.90 -14.41 -12.33
CA VAL A 569 -19.71 -15.64 -13.11
C VAL A 569 -20.23 -15.47 -14.54
N PRO A 570 -19.70 -16.27 -15.49
CA PRO A 570 -20.13 -16.20 -16.88
C PRO A 570 -21.65 -16.32 -17.03
N VAL A 571 -22.26 -15.40 -17.78
CA VAL A 571 -23.68 -15.48 -18.15
C VAL A 571 -23.86 -15.82 -19.63
N GLN A 572 -24.92 -16.53 -19.96
CA GLN A 572 -25.19 -16.89 -21.35
C GLN A 572 -25.43 -15.64 -22.21
N GLY A 573 -24.61 -15.46 -23.25
CA GLY A 573 -24.70 -14.30 -24.14
C GLY A 573 -24.01 -13.03 -23.62
N GLY A 574 -23.38 -13.09 -22.43
CA GLY A 574 -22.52 -12.03 -21.91
C GLY A 574 -21.14 -12.02 -22.58
N VAL A 575 -20.38 -10.93 -22.36
CA VAL A 575 -18.99 -10.82 -22.85
C VAL A 575 -18.06 -11.74 -22.06
N ASN A 576 -18.28 -11.89 -20.74
CA ASN A 576 -17.65 -12.88 -19.86
C ASN A 576 -16.11 -12.86 -19.88
N ASN A 577 -15.50 -11.68 -20.03
CA ASN A 577 -14.06 -11.43 -19.95
C ASN A 577 -13.78 -9.93 -19.95
N ASN A 578 -12.55 -9.55 -19.60
CA ASN A 578 -12.08 -8.17 -19.62
C ASN A 578 -11.20 -7.80 -20.85
N ASP A 579 -11.37 -8.48 -21.99
CA ASP A 579 -10.59 -8.20 -23.20
C ASP A 579 -11.11 -6.96 -23.93
N TYR A 580 -10.49 -5.81 -23.66
CA TYR A 580 -10.85 -4.53 -24.24
C TYR A 580 -10.50 -4.40 -25.74
N ILE A 581 -9.39 -4.99 -26.18
CA ILE A 581 -8.89 -4.79 -27.55
C ILE A 581 -9.19 -5.95 -28.50
N GLY A 582 -9.60 -7.11 -27.98
CA GLY A 582 -10.02 -8.24 -28.80
C GLY A 582 -8.98 -9.30 -29.06
N ASN A 583 -8.13 -9.55 -28.09
CA ASN A 583 -7.11 -10.59 -28.07
C ASN A 583 -7.66 -12.00 -27.72
N ASN A 584 -8.91 -12.31 -28.07
CA ASN A 584 -9.61 -13.59 -27.82
C ASN A 584 -9.94 -13.89 -26.35
N GLY A 585 -10.35 -12.89 -25.55
CA GLY A 585 -10.85 -13.11 -24.20
C GLY A 585 -9.73 -13.43 -23.19
N THR A 586 -8.80 -12.50 -23.01
CA THR A 586 -7.55 -12.67 -22.24
C THR A 586 -7.77 -13.25 -20.84
N TYR A 587 -8.64 -12.63 -20.02
CA TYR A 587 -9.02 -13.15 -18.70
C TYR A 587 -10.56 -13.24 -18.60
N PRO A 588 -11.12 -14.46 -18.59
CA PRO A 588 -12.55 -14.68 -18.41
C PRO A 588 -12.97 -14.51 -16.95
N ASP A 589 -14.24 -14.20 -16.72
CA ASP A 589 -14.85 -14.41 -15.39
C ASP A 589 -14.97 -15.90 -15.09
N THR A 590 -14.78 -16.28 -13.83
CA THR A 590 -14.92 -17.66 -13.37
C THR A 590 -15.54 -17.69 -11.99
N SER A 591 -15.86 -18.87 -11.44
CA SER A 591 -16.35 -18.92 -10.06
C SER A 591 -15.24 -18.62 -9.07
N MET A 592 -15.59 -17.90 -8.00
CA MET A 592 -14.70 -17.41 -6.96
C MET A 592 -13.79 -16.30 -7.48
N TYR A 593 -12.50 -16.32 -7.14
CA TYR A 593 -11.58 -15.31 -7.65
C TYR A 593 -11.32 -15.48 -9.15
N ASP A 594 -11.35 -14.38 -9.90
CA ASP A 594 -10.79 -14.28 -11.26
C ASP A 594 -10.06 -12.95 -11.50
N LEU A 595 -9.29 -12.87 -12.60
CA LEU A 595 -8.49 -11.68 -12.93
C LEU A 595 -9.31 -10.57 -13.61
N ALA A 596 -10.61 -10.73 -13.80
CA ALA A 596 -11.48 -9.70 -14.38
C ALA A 596 -12.21 -8.89 -13.30
N THR A 597 -12.59 -9.55 -12.20
CA THR A 597 -13.45 -8.99 -11.14
C THR A 597 -12.98 -9.32 -9.71
N GLY A 598 -11.88 -10.05 -9.55
CA GLY A 598 -11.29 -10.36 -8.26
C GLY A 598 -12.21 -11.29 -7.46
N LEU A 599 -12.40 -11.01 -6.18
CA LEU A 599 -13.36 -11.69 -5.31
C LEU A 599 -14.83 -11.29 -5.57
N GLY A 600 -15.09 -10.45 -6.57
CA GLY A 600 -16.41 -9.90 -6.87
C GLY A 600 -16.78 -8.66 -6.05
N SER A 601 -18.06 -8.29 -6.09
CA SER A 601 -18.60 -7.14 -5.35
C SER A 601 -19.08 -7.53 -3.96
N PHE A 602 -19.25 -6.57 -3.05
CA PHE A 602 -19.60 -6.88 -1.66
C PHE A 602 -21.12 -7.03 -1.45
N HIS A 603 -21.47 -7.86 -0.48
CA HIS A 603 -22.66 -7.69 0.34
C HIS A 603 -22.29 -6.82 1.55
N ALA A 604 -22.58 -5.51 1.54
CA ALA A 604 -21.89 -4.56 2.44
C ALA A 604 -21.99 -4.94 3.92
N LEU A 605 -23.21 -5.18 4.43
CA LEU A 605 -23.41 -5.56 5.83
C LEU A 605 -22.70 -6.88 6.18
N ASN A 606 -22.86 -7.90 5.34
CA ASN A 606 -22.32 -9.23 5.62
C ASN A 606 -20.79 -9.25 5.54
N LEU A 607 -20.20 -8.52 4.59
CA LEU A 607 -18.75 -8.37 4.52
C LEU A 607 -18.23 -7.63 5.75
N THR A 608 -18.91 -6.55 6.16
CA THR A 608 -18.59 -5.83 7.42
C THR A 608 -18.61 -6.77 8.63
N GLN A 609 -19.65 -7.60 8.75
CA GLN A 609 -19.76 -8.59 9.83
C GLN A 609 -18.66 -9.66 9.75
N SER A 610 -18.28 -10.10 8.55
CA SER A 610 -17.21 -11.08 8.36
C SER A 610 -15.83 -10.50 8.73
N LEU A 611 -15.57 -9.24 8.35
CA LEU A 611 -14.36 -8.51 8.74
C LEU A 611 -14.26 -8.34 10.27
N ILE A 612 -15.39 -8.10 10.95
CA ILE A 612 -15.44 -8.07 12.41
C ILE A 612 -15.26 -9.48 13.00
N THR A 613 -15.90 -10.50 12.43
CA THR A 613 -15.80 -11.89 12.91
C THR A 613 -14.36 -12.41 12.85
N LEU A 614 -13.59 -12.03 11.82
CA LEU A 614 -12.16 -12.37 11.74
C LEU A 614 -11.37 -11.89 12.96
N SER A 615 -11.67 -10.69 13.50
CA SER A 615 -10.98 -10.18 14.69
C SER A 615 -11.34 -10.92 15.98
N LEU A 616 -12.53 -11.54 16.03
CA LEU A 616 -13.02 -12.34 17.14
C LEU A 616 -12.56 -13.81 17.06
N GLY A 617 -12.21 -14.28 15.85
CA GLY A 617 -11.75 -15.64 15.58
C GLY A 617 -10.29 -15.91 15.91
N GLY A 618 -9.55 -14.91 16.37
CA GLY A 618 -8.21 -15.11 16.92
C GLY A 618 -8.24 -15.97 18.18
N PRO A 619 -7.11 -16.60 18.59
CA PRO A 619 -7.03 -17.23 19.89
C PRO A 619 -7.49 -16.20 20.93
N THR A 620 -8.44 -16.59 21.78
CA THR A 620 -8.87 -15.77 22.92
C THR A 620 -7.61 -15.23 23.57
N ARG A 621 -7.48 -13.91 23.75
CA ARG A 621 -6.34 -13.24 24.40
C ARG A 621 -6.20 -13.76 25.82
N THR A 622 -5.65 -14.96 25.92
CA THR A 622 -5.14 -15.57 27.12
C THR A 622 -3.65 -15.31 26.98
N THR A 623 -3.10 -14.52 27.89
CA THR A 623 -1.70 -14.69 28.24
C THR A 623 -1.48 -16.19 28.37
N ALA A 624 -0.45 -16.75 27.71
CA ALA A 624 -0.21 -18.18 27.70
C ALA A 624 0.11 -18.64 29.13
N THR A 625 -0.93 -18.85 29.92
CA THR A 625 -0.81 -19.31 31.29
C THR A 625 -0.46 -20.78 31.26
N SER A 626 0.42 -21.18 32.16
CA SER A 626 0.77 -22.57 32.37
C SER A 626 0.66 -22.89 33.84
N THR A 627 0.37 -24.14 34.16
CA THR A 627 0.44 -24.65 35.54
C THR A 627 1.86 -25.05 35.91
N THR A 628 2.81 -25.09 34.97
CA THR A 628 4.22 -25.40 35.25
C THR A 628 5.16 -24.55 34.40
N TRP A 629 6.19 -23.99 35.04
CA TRP A 629 7.24 -23.18 34.45
C TRP A 629 8.62 -23.64 34.93
N TYR A 630 9.61 -23.60 34.03
CA TYR A 630 10.98 -24.04 34.28
C TYR A 630 11.97 -22.90 34.01
N PHE A 631 12.86 -22.64 34.96
CA PHE A 631 13.93 -21.66 34.85
C PHE A 631 15.27 -22.35 35.02
N ALA A 632 16.01 -22.48 33.91
CA ALA A 632 17.28 -23.19 33.88
C ALA A 632 18.47 -22.41 34.46
N GLU A 633 18.32 -21.10 34.52
CA GLU A 633 19.32 -20.14 34.99
C GLU A 633 18.83 -19.42 36.25
N GLY A 634 19.75 -18.85 37.02
CA GLY A 634 19.52 -17.96 38.16
C GLY A 634 20.78 -17.86 39.01
N TYR A 635 20.92 -16.77 39.76
CA TYR A 635 22.07 -16.51 40.62
C TYR A 635 21.72 -15.56 41.77
N ILE A 636 22.11 -15.92 42.98
CA ILE A 636 21.95 -15.11 44.20
C ILE A 636 23.29 -14.89 44.90
N GLY A 637 23.40 -13.83 45.70
CA GLY A 637 24.67 -13.46 46.36
C GLY A 637 25.72 -12.96 45.35
N GLY A 638 26.93 -12.64 45.80
CA GLY A 638 27.97 -12.11 44.89
C GLY A 638 27.58 -10.82 44.17
N ASN A 639 26.77 -9.99 44.81
CA ASN A 639 26.07 -8.80 44.31
C ASN A 639 24.93 -9.06 43.32
N PHE A 640 24.39 -10.29 43.25
CA PHE A 640 23.18 -10.61 42.49
C PHE A 640 21.95 -10.59 43.41
N GLN A 641 20.87 -9.99 42.89
CA GLN A 641 19.53 -9.95 43.42
C GLN A 641 18.58 -10.58 42.41
N GLU A 642 18.03 -11.74 42.73
CA GLU A 642 17.08 -12.46 41.90
C GLU A 642 15.67 -12.37 42.50
N PHE A 643 14.69 -12.18 41.63
CA PHE A 643 13.28 -12.16 41.93
C PHE A 643 12.54 -13.17 41.06
N LEU A 644 11.41 -13.65 41.58
CA LEU A 644 10.41 -14.38 40.80
C LEU A 644 9.11 -13.58 40.83
N THR A 645 8.62 -13.21 39.65
CA THR A 645 7.32 -12.54 39.48
C THR A 645 6.29 -13.56 39.05
N LEU A 646 5.12 -13.51 39.66
CA LEU A 646 4.01 -14.44 39.40
C LEU A 646 2.76 -13.62 39.10
N GLU A 647 2.09 -13.88 37.98
CA GLU A 647 0.79 -13.29 37.67
C GLU A 647 -0.28 -14.40 37.66
N ASN A 648 -1.39 -14.14 38.34
CA ASN A 648 -2.59 -14.95 38.27
C ASN A 648 -3.69 -14.14 37.56
N PRO A 649 -3.91 -14.38 36.25
CA PRO A 649 -4.97 -13.71 35.51
C PRO A 649 -6.35 -14.35 35.72
N ASP A 650 -6.47 -15.46 36.47
CA ASP A 650 -7.76 -16.09 36.74
C ASP A 650 -8.68 -15.14 37.51
N THR A 651 -9.94 -15.07 37.09
CA THR A 651 -10.94 -14.11 37.59
C THR A 651 -11.66 -14.58 38.85
N LYS A 652 -11.46 -15.83 39.26
CA LYS A 652 -12.27 -16.49 40.28
C LYS A 652 -11.46 -17.16 41.38
N GLN A 653 -10.28 -17.69 41.04
CA GLN A 653 -9.51 -18.55 41.94
C GLN A 653 -8.13 -17.96 42.22
N ALA A 654 -7.71 -18.02 43.48
CA ALA A 654 -6.31 -17.79 43.84
C ALA A 654 -5.46 -18.99 43.39
N ALA A 655 -4.28 -18.75 42.83
CA ALA A 655 -3.32 -19.78 42.49
C ALA A 655 -2.49 -20.17 43.72
N GLN A 656 -2.30 -21.47 43.95
CA GLN A 656 -1.38 -22.01 44.95
C GLN A 656 -0.10 -22.45 44.26
N VAL A 657 0.90 -21.58 44.26
CA VAL A 657 2.10 -21.72 43.43
C VAL A 657 3.25 -22.26 44.27
N GLN A 658 3.66 -23.49 43.99
CA GLN A 658 4.85 -24.12 44.53
C GLN A 658 6.08 -23.71 43.73
N VAL A 659 7.11 -23.20 44.41
CA VAL A 659 8.43 -22.91 43.86
C VAL A 659 9.41 -23.91 44.45
N LYS A 660 9.95 -24.76 43.59
CA LYS A 660 10.97 -25.74 43.94
C LYS A 660 12.33 -25.24 43.46
N TYR A 661 13.17 -24.82 44.40
CA TYR A 661 14.52 -24.37 44.10
C TYR A 661 15.48 -25.53 43.92
N LEU A 662 16.46 -25.34 43.05
CA LEU A 662 17.46 -26.33 42.66
C LEU A 662 18.82 -25.65 42.63
N PHE A 663 19.81 -26.29 43.24
CA PHE A 663 21.18 -25.80 43.30
C PHE A 663 22.07 -26.66 42.42
N ALA A 664 23.22 -26.11 42.00
CA ALA A 664 24.23 -26.87 41.27
C ALA A 664 24.69 -28.15 42.02
N THR A 665 24.58 -28.17 43.35
CA THR A 665 24.98 -29.30 44.21
C THR A 665 23.82 -30.20 44.66
N GLY A 666 22.58 -29.97 44.22
CA GLY A 666 21.43 -30.78 44.62
C GLY A 666 20.11 -30.00 44.78
N GLN A 667 19.14 -30.60 45.47
CA GLN A 667 17.82 -29.99 45.67
C GLN A 667 17.88 -28.83 46.67
N GLY A 668 17.17 -27.74 46.38
CA GLY A 668 16.90 -26.64 47.31
C GLY A 668 15.55 -26.78 48.01
N PRO A 669 15.15 -25.78 48.82
CA PRO A 669 13.86 -25.78 49.49
C PRO A 669 12.69 -25.71 48.51
N VAL A 670 11.51 -26.11 48.98
CA VAL A 670 10.24 -25.99 48.27
C VAL A 670 9.36 -25.03 49.08
N ILE A 671 8.91 -23.95 48.45
CA ILE A 671 8.12 -22.90 49.08
C ILE A 671 6.80 -22.74 48.31
N VAL A 672 5.71 -22.39 48.99
CA VAL A 672 4.40 -22.21 48.35
C VAL A 672 3.88 -20.79 48.59
N HIS A 673 3.45 -20.14 47.52
CA HIS A 673 2.86 -18.81 47.52
C HIS A 673 1.40 -18.86 47.09
N ALA A 674 0.55 -18.11 47.76
CA ALA A 674 -0.80 -17.82 47.26
C ALA A 674 -0.75 -16.56 46.41
N VAL A 675 -1.20 -16.63 45.16
CA VAL A 675 -1.35 -15.46 44.28
C VAL A 675 -2.85 -15.24 44.06
N PRO A 676 -3.46 -14.20 44.67
CA PRO A 676 -4.90 -13.94 44.53
C PRO A 676 -5.35 -13.84 43.07
N SER A 677 -6.64 -14.04 42.81
CA SER A 677 -7.25 -13.83 41.49
C SER A 677 -7.00 -12.41 40.97
N GLN A 678 -6.77 -12.27 39.66
CA GLN A 678 -6.51 -10.98 38.99
C GLN A 678 -5.41 -10.14 39.65
N SER A 679 -4.35 -10.81 40.10
CA SER A 679 -3.27 -10.14 40.84
C SER A 679 -1.90 -10.69 40.45
N ARG A 680 -0.86 -10.01 40.92
CA ARG A 680 0.52 -10.48 40.82
C ARG A 680 1.20 -10.49 42.18
N ALA A 681 2.19 -11.37 42.31
CA ALA A 681 3.13 -11.43 43.41
C ALA A 681 4.57 -11.27 42.88
N THR A 682 5.47 -10.80 43.72
CA THR A 682 6.91 -10.76 43.43
C THR A 682 7.64 -11.17 44.68
N VAL A 683 8.49 -12.19 44.56
CA VAL A 683 9.23 -12.77 45.67
C VAL A 683 10.71 -12.56 45.46
N SER A 684 11.44 -12.21 46.52
CA SER A 684 12.90 -12.14 46.48
C SER A 684 13.47 -13.53 46.73
N VAL A 685 14.14 -14.08 45.72
CA VAL A 685 14.78 -15.39 45.80
C VAL A 685 15.94 -15.37 46.81
N ASN A 686 16.65 -14.24 46.91
CA ASN A 686 17.68 -14.02 47.92
C ASN A 686 17.15 -14.14 49.35
N ASP A 687 16.01 -13.52 49.64
CA ASP A 687 15.42 -13.52 50.98
C ASP A 687 14.93 -14.91 51.36
N GLU A 688 14.25 -15.60 50.44
CA GLU A 688 13.73 -16.96 50.62
C GLU A 688 14.83 -18.00 50.85
N LEU A 689 15.96 -17.83 50.17
CA LEU A 689 17.12 -18.71 50.30
C LEU A 689 18.12 -18.22 51.36
N HIS A 690 17.77 -17.17 52.09
CA HIS A 690 18.57 -16.56 53.15
C HIS A 690 20.01 -16.24 52.72
N ASN A 691 20.17 -15.75 51.48
CA ASN A 691 21.46 -15.37 50.92
C ASN A 691 21.41 -13.92 50.41
N PRO A 692 21.79 -12.94 51.25
CA PRO A 692 21.75 -11.55 50.86
C PRO A 692 22.70 -11.28 49.68
N PRO A 693 22.55 -10.16 48.96
CA PRO A 693 23.40 -9.85 47.80
C PRO A 693 24.90 -9.82 48.14
N THR A 694 25.25 -9.43 49.37
CA THR A 694 26.64 -9.43 49.87
C THR A 694 27.15 -10.81 50.31
N GLY A 695 26.28 -11.83 50.30
CA GLY A 695 26.60 -13.21 50.64
C GLY A 695 27.36 -13.95 49.52
N PRO A 696 27.74 -15.21 49.74
CA PRO A 696 28.46 -16.00 48.75
C PRO A 696 27.60 -16.22 47.50
N GLY A 697 28.21 -16.06 46.32
CA GLY A 697 27.54 -16.29 45.04
C GLY A 697 27.11 -17.74 44.87
N ARG A 698 25.87 -17.96 44.41
CA ARG A 698 25.28 -19.28 44.25
C ARG A 698 24.35 -19.33 43.05
N ALA A 699 24.58 -20.28 42.14
CA ALA A 699 23.66 -20.58 41.04
C ALA A 699 22.39 -21.26 41.56
N VAL A 700 21.25 -20.80 41.07
CA VAL A 700 19.91 -21.27 41.43
C VAL A 700 19.11 -21.50 40.17
N SER A 701 18.38 -22.61 40.10
CA SER A 701 17.32 -22.84 39.13
C SER A 701 16.02 -23.14 39.87
N MET A 702 14.89 -23.06 39.18
CA MET A 702 13.60 -23.33 39.84
C MET A 702 12.56 -23.96 38.92
N ILE A 703 11.69 -24.75 39.53
CA ILE A 703 10.44 -25.25 38.94
C ILE A 703 9.30 -24.55 39.66
N VAL A 704 8.42 -23.89 38.92
CA VAL A 704 7.26 -23.19 39.45
C VAL A 704 6.00 -23.94 39.01
N THR A 705 5.20 -24.42 39.96
CA THR A 705 4.03 -25.28 39.70
C THR A 705 2.79 -24.76 40.43
N SER A 706 1.71 -24.52 39.70
CA SER A 706 0.39 -24.25 40.28
C SER A 706 -0.27 -25.56 40.72
N LEU A 707 -0.38 -25.76 42.04
CA LEU A 707 -0.84 -26.99 42.67
C LEU A 707 -2.34 -27.23 42.51
N ASN A 708 -3.12 -26.17 42.31
CA ASN A 708 -4.58 -26.23 42.23
C ASN A 708 -5.11 -26.06 40.80
N GLY A 709 -4.24 -26.18 39.78
CA GLY A 709 -4.64 -26.19 38.38
C GLY A 709 -4.97 -24.80 37.78
N VAL A 710 -4.80 -23.72 38.55
CA VAL A 710 -4.97 -22.35 38.06
C VAL A 710 -3.78 -21.98 37.16
N GLY A 711 -4.03 -21.54 35.93
CA GLY A 711 -2.98 -21.08 35.03
C GLY A 711 -2.34 -19.79 35.54
N ILE A 712 -1.01 -19.72 35.56
CA ILE A 712 -0.23 -18.54 35.96
C ILE A 712 0.79 -18.15 34.89
N VAL A 713 1.32 -16.93 34.97
CA VAL A 713 2.53 -16.49 34.25
C VAL A 713 3.66 -16.33 35.26
N ALA A 714 4.88 -16.71 34.89
CA ALA A 714 6.06 -16.59 35.74
C ALA A 714 7.25 -16.01 34.96
N GLU A 715 7.87 -14.95 35.49
CA GLU A 715 9.12 -14.36 34.98
C GLU A 715 10.16 -14.26 36.10
N ARG A 716 11.44 -14.17 35.73
CA ARG A 716 12.56 -14.10 36.66
C ARG A 716 13.44 -12.88 36.38
N PRO A 717 13.11 -11.73 37.01
CA PRO A 717 13.98 -10.57 37.02
C PRO A 717 15.22 -10.79 37.87
N MET A 718 16.37 -10.33 37.40
CA MET A 718 17.63 -10.39 38.14
C MET A 718 18.41 -9.08 37.94
N TYR A 719 18.92 -8.51 39.02
CA TYR A 719 19.74 -7.31 39.02
C TYR A 719 21.08 -7.61 39.66
N PHE A 720 22.17 -7.09 39.10
CA PHE A 720 23.50 -7.43 39.60
C PHE A 720 24.56 -6.38 39.32
N SER A 721 25.61 -6.40 40.13
CA SER A 721 26.87 -5.70 39.88
C SER A 721 27.98 -6.71 39.69
N PHE A 722 28.45 -6.87 38.45
CA PHE A 722 29.48 -7.86 38.10
C PHE A 722 30.68 -7.14 37.48
N ASN A 723 31.88 -7.35 38.05
CA ASN A 723 33.12 -6.67 37.65
C ASN A 723 33.00 -5.13 37.57
N GLY A 724 32.21 -4.52 38.46
CA GLY A 724 31.99 -3.07 38.52
C GLY A 724 30.94 -2.53 37.54
N ILE A 725 30.24 -3.41 36.80
CA ILE A 725 29.16 -3.05 35.88
C ILE A 725 27.82 -3.38 36.52
N ASN A 726 26.94 -2.38 36.66
CA ASN A 726 25.56 -2.58 37.11
C ASN A 726 24.68 -2.92 35.90
N SER A 727 23.92 -4.01 35.99
CA SER A 727 23.04 -4.48 34.93
C SER A 727 21.85 -5.25 35.51
N GLY A 728 20.99 -5.74 34.63
CA GLY A 728 19.91 -6.64 34.97
C GLY A 728 19.40 -7.39 33.75
N THR A 729 18.71 -8.49 34.01
CA THR A 729 18.08 -9.35 33.01
C THR A 729 16.68 -9.75 33.48
N ASP A 730 15.83 -10.14 32.55
CA ASP A 730 14.57 -10.78 32.84
C ASP A 730 14.37 -11.93 31.86
N ALA A 731 13.69 -12.99 32.31
CA ALA A 731 13.46 -14.18 31.53
C ALA A 731 12.07 -14.74 31.83
N LEU A 732 11.28 -14.98 30.79
CA LEU A 732 10.06 -15.77 30.89
C LEU A 732 10.42 -17.26 31.00
N GLY A 733 9.78 -17.98 31.92
CA GLY A 733 10.08 -19.41 32.10
C GLY A 733 9.68 -20.26 30.88
N SER A 734 10.30 -21.43 30.72
CA SER A 734 9.80 -22.42 29.74
C SER A 734 8.59 -23.16 30.30
N THR A 735 7.57 -23.42 29.47
CA THR A 735 6.38 -24.20 29.88
C THR A 735 6.47 -25.68 29.52
N LYS A 736 7.52 -26.11 28.79
CA LYS A 736 7.71 -27.49 28.32
C LYS A 736 9.18 -27.90 28.39
N LEU A 737 9.42 -29.21 28.50
CA LEU A 737 10.73 -29.83 28.37
C LEU A 737 10.96 -30.25 26.91
N GLY A 738 12.23 -30.35 26.52
CA GLY A 738 12.63 -30.74 25.18
C GLY A 738 13.94 -31.53 25.20
N GLN A 739 14.15 -32.35 24.17
CA GLN A 739 15.38 -33.12 23.96
C GLN A 739 16.29 -32.51 22.88
N HIS A 740 15.79 -31.53 22.12
CA HIS A 740 16.50 -30.86 21.04
C HIS A 740 16.31 -29.35 21.15
N PHE A 741 17.41 -28.59 21.04
CA PHE A 741 17.42 -27.13 21.15
C PHE A 741 18.31 -26.53 20.06
N TYR A 742 17.91 -25.37 19.53
CA TYR A 742 18.72 -24.56 18.61
C TYR A 742 18.97 -23.20 19.26
N PHE A 743 20.21 -22.72 19.19
CA PHE A 743 20.61 -21.42 19.73
C PHE A 743 21.06 -20.54 18.57
N ALA A 744 20.49 -19.34 18.47
CA ALA A 744 20.72 -18.44 17.34
C ALA A 744 22.07 -17.71 17.40
N ASP A 745 22.69 -17.60 18.58
CA ASP A 745 23.98 -16.95 18.80
C ASP A 745 24.69 -17.54 20.02
N VAL A 746 26.00 -17.80 19.88
CA VAL A 746 26.94 -18.23 20.94
C VAL A 746 28.35 -17.76 20.53
N GLU A 747 28.68 -16.49 20.78
CA GLU A 747 30.01 -15.93 20.45
C GLU A 747 31.12 -16.61 21.27
N ALA A 748 32.12 -17.13 20.58
CA ALA A 748 33.23 -17.88 21.17
C ALA A 748 34.60 -17.23 20.91
N GLN A 749 34.63 -16.02 20.35
CA GLN A 749 35.84 -15.24 20.10
C GLN A 749 36.58 -14.85 21.39
N ARG A 750 37.87 -14.49 21.21
CA ARG A 750 38.76 -14.06 22.29
C ARG A 750 38.14 -12.87 23.04
N ASN A 751 38.05 -12.98 24.36
CA ASN A 751 37.44 -12.02 25.31
C ASN A 751 35.91 -12.09 25.46
N TYR A 752 35.22 -13.02 24.80
CA TYR A 752 33.83 -13.37 25.11
C TYR A 752 33.77 -14.60 26.02
N SER A 753 32.84 -14.61 26.98
CA SER A 753 32.52 -15.77 27.80
C SER A 753 31.05 -16.10 27.59
N SER A 754 30.80 -17.13 26.80
CA SER A 754 29.45 -17.60 26.51
C SER A 754 29.12 -18.82 27.37
N PHE A 755 27.92 -18.83 27.93
CA PHE A 755 27.44 -19.91 28.78
C PHE A 755 26.11 -20.41 28.22
N ILE A 756 25.93 -21.74 28.25
CA ILE A 756 24.63 -22.37 27.99
C ILE A 756 24.15 -22.92 29.33
N THR A 757 22.98 -22.46 29.77
CA THR A 757 22.34 -22.99 30.96
C THR A 757 21.44 -24.16 30.56
N MET A 758 21.69 -25.30 31.20
CA MET A 758 20.96 -26.53 30.93
C MET A 758 20.33 -27.03 32.21
N PHE A 759 19.08 -27.46 32.09
CA PHE A 759 18.28 -27.87 33.22
C PHE A 759 17.64 -29.24 32.96
N ASN A 760 17.93 -30.19 33.85
CA ASN A 760 17.34 -31.51 33.84
C ASN A 760 16.45 -31.67 35.10
N PRO A 761 15.14 -31.40 35.03
CA PRO A 761 14.25 -31.53 36.18
C PRO A 761 14.09 -33.00 36.59
N PRO A 762 13.86 -33.28 37.89
CA PRO A 762 13.52 -34.62 38.35
C PRO A 762 12.27 -35.17 37.65
N GLY A 763 12.40 -36.32 36.99
CA GLY A 763 11.30 -37.01 36.30
C GLY A 763 11.13 -36.68 34.81
N GLY A 764 12.05 -35.92 34.22
CA GLY A 764 12.12 -35.61 32.78
C GLY A 764 12.91 -36.59 31.94
#